data_AF-A0A5C7VED2-F1
#
_entry.id   AF-A0A5C7VED2-F1
#
_cell.length_a   1.000
_cell.length_b   1.000
_cell.length_c   1.000
_cell.angle_alpha   90.00
_cell.angle_beta   90.00
_cell.angle_gamma   90.00
#
_symmetry.space_group_name_H-M   'P 1'
#
loop_
_entity.id
_entity.type
_entity.pdbx_description
1 polymer ?
#
loop_
_entity_poly.entity_id
_entity_poly.type
_entity_poly.pdbx_seq_one_letter_code
_entity_poly.pdbx_strand_id
1 'polypeptide(L)'
;MKRLSPSLALTLLLAALPALGQPVDLGPGVSGYTRFLVYPHLQKGFQALREAQQTLAYEEFEQALKLAPDSAVIAGYLVEAYRHFGDHDKARQLLQRQLARHPDDPRLRQALASLGPAAPTRPPAPQVTAGGAGDRAAELAAAPAPAPAPAPAVEAAPPRARAAATPDAASADARQTSRRDRASPAGGRPPSRSAPATTRLAALAPPAMPPANQAPQHGARAAYALADAAYKASATGDFAAAARDARQALQLQPDNADYRRLLAYALLETGAYADVEALAGERSSSDPAMVALADQARRQRAYVEFEAASRSLAAGDVDGAVTQAARGAQLAPATLAQQVQWLGALAAAQRWSALDDAASQVLQRPGMDDADIRLLRAHARQRLGRLDDANADYDRALALSSDPDTRSRNARLIVADAALAAGQTVRAEQLLAALSGPADAAVDARLRQASVGARRTLLPSPTVAPALATPRVVCVGSAHTPYCELWPGDAPADPGAVHADAALRAYAARSYAVAATQARSAVEQSPANRRYQLLLVRALLAADQPQQALERANEFLSHGEPEPELLALRSALHRQLEHPQAAAADARAALADPRLSVSSQIDLLLPSDPAQARAVFAAAQHSPMMGELSDTDAAYLAVRVGDDASAAQAFDRAAQHGQLPDHALLDAGYVAGRLGRSQVAVDYFKRAIDAAEAGRLALTPQRLFETRREVADRTRTWGAILSLGYRGVSPGGQMAGTPTTLGDSLQAGMELYWRPAGYRDGSYYELYGGGFQTPWAKGAAPSGGPTTQAMLGARVKPLSSLNLVLAIERRLKVGRLSSNDWLLRAGYSYTHGTDLRIDADSWFTVQVYAEAGRFLRAHRSYATFEANLGRSIRLNDSDAQLVLFPHLVLAADHDSKLAPGQRSASGAGIGVAARCWFNQDRYQAPRSYLDVSLQYRARLGGDARGKGVFLRATLNF
;
A
#
# COMPACT_ATOMS: atom_id res chain seq x y z
N MET A 1 23.79 -2.96 32.65
CA MET A 1 22.47 -3.09 31.99
C MET A 1 22.52 -4.30 31.04
N LYS A 2 21.64 -5.29 31.18
CA LYS A 2 21.55 -6.46 30.26
C LYS A 2 20.15 -6.52 29.66
N ARG A 3 20.05 -7.06 28.44
CA ARG A 3 18.88 -6.94 27.56
C ARG A 3 17.72 -7.86 28.02
N LEU A 4 16.50 -7.33 28.04
CA LEU A 4 15.28 -8.14 28.06
C LEU A 4 15.04 -8.76 26.69
N SER A 5 14.46 -9.95 26.64
CA SER A 5 14.14 -10.67 25.41
C SER A 5 12.80 -10.21 24.80
N PRO A 6 12.71 -10.04 23.46
CA PRO A 6 11.54 -9.43 22.81
C PRO A 6 10.25 -10.25 23.02
N SER A 7 10.36 -11.56 23.23
CA SER A 7 9.22 -12.46 23.48
C SER A 7 8.46 -12.16 24.79
N LEU A 8 9.11 -11.54 25.79
CA LEU A 8 8.45 -11.17 27.05
C LEU A 8 7.76 -9.80 27.01
N ALA A 9 8.26 -8.86 26.20
CA ALA A 9 7.58 -7.58 25.98
C ALA A 9 6.24 -7.77 25.28
N LEU A 10 6.17 -8.71 24.33
CA LEU A 10 4.96 -9.03 23.58
C LEU A 10 3.86 -9.66 24.45
N THR A 11 4.22 -10.42 25.49
CA THR A 11 3.25 -11.00 26.44
C THR A 11 2.77 -9.98 27.48
N LEU A 12 3.59 -9.00 27.86
CA LEU A 12 3.18 -7.92 28.77
C LEU A 12 2.26 -6.88 28.12
N LEU A 13 2.40 -6.60 26.82
CA LEU A 13 1.45 -5.72 26.11
C LEU A 13 0.05 -6.33 25.97
N LEU A 14 -0.06 -7.67 25.95
CA LEU A 14 -1.31 -8.42 25.77
C LEU A 14 -2.14 -8.59 27.06
N ALA A 15 -1.65 -8.12 28.21
CA ALA A 15 -2.32 -8.26 29.51
C ALA A 15 -2.79 -6.93 30.14
N ALA A 16 -2.52 -5.78 29.50
CA ALA A 16 -2.59 -4.47 30.16
C ALA A 16 -3.32 -3.36 29.37
N LEU A 17 -4.34 -3.71 28.57
CA LEU A 17 -5.29 -2.75 27.99
C LEU A 17 -6.72 -3.31 28.01
N PRO A 18 -7.71 -2.63 28.65
CA PRO A 18 -9.10 -3.04 28.61
C PRO A 18 -9.75 -2.61 27.28
N ALA A 19 -9.56 -3.42 26.23
CA ALA A 19 -10.31 -3.28 24.99
C ALA A 19 -11.79 -3.64 25.23
N LEU A 20 -12.68 -2.67 25.01
CA LEU A 20 -14.13 -2.84 25.15
C LEU A 20 -14.66 -3.82 24.09
N GLY A 21 -15.65 -4.66 24.45
CA GLY A 21 -16.55 -5.29 23.49
C GLY A 21 -16.54 -6.82 23.37
N GLN A 22 -15.65 -7.56 24.04
CA GLN A 22 -15.77 -9.02 24.13
C GLN A 22 -16.10 -9.48 25.56
N PRO A 23 -16.99 -10.48 25.74
CA PRO A 23 -17.21 -11.09 27.05
C PRO A 23 -15.94 -11.83 27.47
N VAL A 24 -15.40 -11.48 28.64
CA VAL A 24 -14.25 -12.18 29.20
C VAL A 24 -14.66 -13.62 29.49
N ASP A 25 -14.01 -14.59 28.85
CA ASP A 25 -14.22 -15.99 29.21
C ASP A 25 -13.54 -16.27 30.56
N LEU A 26 -14.34 -16.19 31.63
CA LEU A 26 -13.94 -16.54 33.00
C LEU A 26 -13.76 -18.06 33.20
N GLY A 27 -13.87 -18.86 32.14
CA GLY A 27 -13.62 -20.29 32.11
C GLY A 27 -14.88 -21.16 32.16
N PRO A 28 -14.74 -22.46 31.85
CA PRO A 28 -15.83 -23.42 31.97
C PRO A 28 -16.33 -23.49 33.42
N GLY A 29 -17.66 -23.51 33.60
CA GLY A 29 -18.32 -23.57 34.91
C GLY A 29 -18.88 -22.24 35.42
N VAL A 30 -18.43 -21.08 34.92
CA VAL A 30 -18.97 -19.78 35.37
C VAL A 30 -20.33 -19.49 34.70
N SER A 31 -21.41 -19.53 35.48
CA SER A 31 -22.78 -19.30 34.98
C SER A 31 -23.01 -17.85 34.55
N GLY A 32 -24.01 -17.57 33.70
CA GLY A 32 -24.37 -16.21 33.29
C GLY A 32 -24.71 -15.28 34.46
N TYR A 33 -25.42 -15.80 35.47
CA TYR A 33 -25.73 -15.08 36.71
C TYR A 33 -24.46 -14.81 37.55
N THR A 34 -23.56 -15.80 37.63
CA THR A 34 -22.26 -15.62 38.29
C THR A 34 -21.41 -14.55 37.59
N ARG A 35 -21.40 -14.50 36.25
CA ARG A 35 -20.73 -13.43 35.48
C ARG A 35 -21.29 -12.04 35.85
N PHE A 36 -22.61 -11.89 35.91
CA PHE A 36 -23.26 -10.64 36.29
C PHE A 36 -22.84 -10.14 37.68
N LEU A 37 -22.78 -11.03 38.68
CA LEU A 37 -22.31 -10.68 40.03
C LEU A 37 -20.81 -10.36 40.08
N VAL A 38 -19.99 -11.01 39.26
CA VAL A 38 -18.53 -10.88 39.25
C VAL A 38 -18.03 -9.64 38.50
N TYR A 39 -18.68 -9.23 37.41
CA TYR A 39 -18.19 -8.14 36.55
C TYR A 39 -17.95 -6.79 37.26
N PRO A 40 -18.83 -6.30 38.16
CA PRO A 40 -18.58 -5.06 38.89
C PRO A 40 -17.31 -5.11 39.76
N HIS A 41 -17.06 -6.25 40.40
CA HIS A 41 -15.86 -6.48 41.21
C HIS A 41 -14.59 -6.53 40.35
N LEU A 42 -14.63 -7.22 39.19
CA LEU A 42 -13.50 -7.21 38.25
C LEU A 42 -13.20 -5.81 37.72
N GLN A 43 -14.23 -5.04 37.32
CA GLN A 43 -14.05 -3.69 36.78
C GLN A 43 -13.37 -2.76 37.79
N LYS A 44 -13.80 -2.79 39.05
CA LYS A 44 -13.17 -2.04 40.14
C LYS A 44 -11.76 -2.55 40.45
N GLY A 45 -11.54 -3.86 40.51
CA GLY A 45 -10.21 -4.45 40.73
C GLY A 45 -9.19 -3.98 39.68
N PHE A 46 -9.56 -3.99 38.39
CA PHE A 46 -8.72 -3.46 37.32
C PHE A 46 -8.55 -1.93 37.37
N GLN A 47 -9.52 -1.18 37.89
CA GLN A 47 -9.38 0.26 38.11
C GLN A 47 -8.40 0.55 39.26
N ALA A 48 -8.59 -0.09 40.42
CA ALA A 48 -7.71 0.00 41.58
C ALA A 48 -6.27 -0.42 41.25
N LEU A 49 -6.09 -1.43 40.39
CA LEU A 49 -4.77 -1.83 39.86
C LEU A 49 -4.10 -0.70 39.08
N ARG A 50 -4.82 -0.02 38.16
CA ARG A 50 -4.30 1.13 37.39
C ARG A 50 -4.03 2.35 38.27
N GLU A 51 -4.82 2.53 39.32
CA GLU A 51 -4.68 3.62 40.29
C GLU A 51 -3.69 3.30 41.43
N ALA A 52 -2.98 2.16 41.35
CA ALA A 52 -2.04 1.64 42.34
C ALA A 52 -2.61 1.44 43.77
N GLN A 53 -3.93 1.31 43.90
CA GLN A 53 -4.64 1.13 45.17
C GLN A 53 -4.62 -0.35 45.59
N GLN A 54 -3.46 -0.81 46.08
CA GLN A 54 -3.17 -2.20 46.44
C GLN A 54 -4.29 -2.90 47.23
N THR A 55 -4.75 -2.31 48.34
CA THR A 55 -5.77 -2.93 49.20
C THR A 55 -7.10 -3.15 48.48
N LEU A 56 -7.60 -2.12 47.79
CA LEU A 56 -8.87 -2.20 47.06
C LEU A 56 -8.80 -3.16 45.87
N ALA A 57 -7.66 -3.22 45.18
CA ALA A 57 -7.42 -4.19 44.12
C ALA A 57 -7.50 -5.62 44.65
N TYR A 58 -6.90 -5.90 45.82
CA TYR A 58 -6.99 -7.22 46.46
C TYR A 58 -8.42 -7.54 46.91
N GLU A 59 -9.09 -6.63 47.62
CA GLU A 59 -10.45 -6.86 48.15
C GLU A 59 -11.47 -7.15 47.02
N GLU A 60 -11.44 -6.37 45.94
CA GLU A 60 -12.35 -6.53 44.82
C GLU A 60 -12.04 -7.81 44.00
N PHE A 61 -10.77 -8.18 43.79
CA PHE A 61 -10.42 -9.46 43.13
C PHE A 61 -10.62 -10.69 44.03
N GLU A 62 -10.43 -10.59 45.35
CA GLU A 62 -10.76 -11.66 46.31
C GLU A 62 -12.27 -11.88 46.40
N GLN A 63 -13.06 -10.81 46.38
CA GLN A 63 -14.53 -10.89 46.35
C GLN A 63 -15.04 -11.44 45.00
N ALA A 64 -14.43 -11.06 43.87
CA ALA A 64 -14.70 -11.68 42.57
C ALA A 64 -14.40 -13.19 42.57
N LEU A 65 -13.26 -13.60 43.14
CA LEU A 65 -12.90 -15.02 43.25
C LEU A 65 -13.83 -15.77 44.21
N LYS A 66 -14.27 -15.15 45.32
CA LYS A 66 -15.22 -15.74 46.27
C LYS A 66 -16.59 -16.03 45.64
N LEU A 67 -17.01 -15.25 44.64
CA LEU A 67 -18.24 -15.47 43.87
C LEU A 67 -18.09 -16.55 42.79
N ALA A 68 -16.87 -16.86 42.35
CA ALA A 68 -16.56 -17.85 41.32
C ALA A 68 -15.27 -18.63 41.67
N PRO A 69 -15.29 -19.45 42.74
CA PRO A 69 -14.08 -19.93 43.43
C PRO A 69 -13.21 -20.88 42.61
N ASP A 70 -13.78 -21.50 41.58
CA ASP A 70 -13.13 -22.48 40.71
C ASP A 70 -12.75 -21.87 39.34
N SER A 71 -12.83 -20.54 39.19
CA SER A 71 -12.34 -19.82 38.02
C SER A 71 -10.82 -19.60 38.11
N ALA A 72 -10.07 -20.43 37.39
CA ALA A 72 -8.63 -20.25 37.17
C ALA A 72 -8.29 -18.87 36.54
N VAL A 73 -9.24 -18.26 35.80
CA VAL A 73 -9.07 -16.94 35.17
C VAL A 73 -9.13 -15.81 36.19
N ILE A 74 -10.13 -15.81 37.09
CA ILE A 74 -10.23 -14.81 38.16
C ILE A 74 -9.11 -14.98 39.18
N ALA A 75 -8.75 -16.23 39.50
CA ALA A 75 -7.58 -16.52 40.30
C ALA A 75 -6.29 -15.97 39.65
N GLY A 76 -6.18 -16.05 38.31
CA GLY A 76 -5.10 -15.43 37.53
C GLY A 76 -5.01 -13.91 37.72
N TYR A 77 -6.14 -13.19 37.74
CA TYR A 77 -6.14 -11.75 37.97
C TYR A 77 -5.69 -11.36 39.39
N LEU A 78 -6.13 -12.11 40.41
CA LEU A 78 -5.67 -11.90 41.79
C LEU A 78 -4.18 -12.26 41.97
N VAL A 79 -3.72 -13.33 41.31
CA VAL A 79 -2.29 -13.69 41.25
C VAL A 79 -1.47 -12.57 40.59
N GLU A 80 -1.95 -11.99 39.50
CA GLU A 80 -1.23 -10.89 38.82
C GLU A 80 -1.26 -9.60 39.65
N ALA A 81 -2.36 -9.31 40.35
CA ALA A 81 -2.42 -8.20 41.32
C ALA A 81 -1.38 -8.38 42.45
N TYR A 82 -1.30 -9.58 43.06
CA TYR A 82 -0.25 -9.88 44.03
C TYR A 82 1.16 -9.76 43.42
N ARG A 83 1.38 -10.16 42.17
CA ARG A 83 2.68 -9.98 41.49
C ARG A 83 3.01 -8.50 41.22
N HIS A 84 2.02 -7.70 40.82
CA HIS A 84 2.17 -6.28 40.51
C HIS A 84 2.66 -5.46 41.72
N PHE A 85 2.13 -5.76 42.91
CA PHE A 85 2.54 -5.11 44.17
C PHE A 85 3.59 -5.90 44.97
N GLY A 86 4.21 -6.94 44.40
CA GLY A 86 5.35 -7.66 45.00
C GLY A 86 5.03 -8.74 46.05
N ASP A 87 3.75 -9.03 46.31
CA ASP A 87 3.25 -10.06 47.23
C ASP A 87 3.41 -11.50 46.68
N HIS A 88 4.62 -11.86 46.23
CA HIS A 88 4.89 -13.13 45.54
C HIS A 88 4.54 -14.39 46.36
N ASP A 89 4.57 -14.33 47.69
CA ASP A 89 4.15 -15.46 48.53
C ASP A 89 2.62 -15.61 48.62
N LYS A 90 1.83 -14.53 48.55
CA LYS A 90 0.37 -14.63 48.40
C LYS A 90 0.01 -15.23 47.04
N ALA A 91 0.69 -14.81 45.99
CA ALA A 91 0.57 -15.39 44.65
C ALA A 91 0.89 -16.90 44.65
N ARG A 92 2.00 -17.30 45.29
CA ARG A 92 2.41 -18.71 45.43
C ARG A 92 1.37 -19.53 46.21
N GLN A 93 0.89 -19.05 47.36
CA GLN A 93 -0.14 -19.73 48.16
C GLN A 93 -1.51 -19.81 47.46
N LEU A 94 -1.88 -18.81 46.65
CA LEU A 94 -3.11 -18.84 45.86
C LEU A 94 -3.01 -19.86 44.72
N LEU A 95 -1.91 -19.86 43.98
CA LEU A 95 -1.66 -20.83 42.91
C LEU A 95 -1.61 -22.27 43.44
N GLN A 96 -0.99 -22.51 44.60
CA GLN A 96 -0.98 -23.83 45.24
C GLN A 96 -2.39 -24.28 45.67
N ARG A 97 -3.20 -23.38 46.24
CA ARG A 97 -4.62 -23.67 46.58
C ARG A 97 -5.47 -23.98 45.34
N GLN A 98 -5.22 -23.31 44.22
CA GLN A 98 -5.94 -23.58 42.97
C GLN A 98 -5.44 -24.84 42.25
N LEU A 99 -4.14 -25.15 42.28
CA LEU A 99 -3.61 -26.44 41.82
C LEU A 99 -4.25 -27.62 42.55
N ALA A 100 -4.51 -27.48 43.85
CA ALA A 100 -5.16 -28.51 44.66
C ALA A 100 -6.64 -28.77 44.26
N ARG A 101 -7.28 -27.86 43.52
CA ARG A 101 -8.62 -28.01 42.93
C ARG A 101 -8.59 -28.39 41.45
N HIS A 102 -7.58 -27.92 40.72
CA HIS A 102 -7.42 -28.09 39.28
C HIS A 102 -6.00 -28.61 38.97
N PRO A 103 -5.67 -29.88 39.31
CA PRO A 103 -4.29 -30.39 39.19
C PRO A 103 -3.76 -30.37 37.76
N ASP A 104 -4.65 -30.60 36.80
CA ASP A 104 -4.33 -30.71 35.38
C ASP A 104 -4.25 -29.37 34.64
N ASP A 105 -4.59 -28.23 35.27
CA ASP A 105 -4.52 -26.93 34.58
C ASP A 105 -3.04 -26.58 34.24
N PRO A 106 -2.68 -26.45 32.95
CA PRO A 106 -1.31 -26.15 32.55
C PRO A 106 -0.94 -24.68 32.81
N ARG A 107 -1.91 -23.77 32.81
CA ARG A 107 -1.74 -22.31 33.02
C ARG A 107 -1.36 -22.04 34.47
N LEU A 108 -2.06 -22.66 35.43
CA LEU A 108 -1.75 -22.52 36.85
C LEU A 108 -0.37 -23.13 37.19
N ARG A 109 -0.02 -24.27 36.58
CA ARG A 109 1.31 -24.89 36.70
C ARG A 109 2.42 -24.00 36.12
N GLN A 110 2.21 -23.40 34.95
CA GLN A 110 3.14 -22.46 34.34
C GLN A 110 3.31 -21.18 35.17
N ALA A 111 2.22 -20.62 35.69
CA ALA A 111 2.24 -19.46 36.59
C ALA A 111 3.04 -19.76 37.87
N LEU A 112 2.82 -20.91 38.51
CA LEU A 112 3.55 -21.30 39.71
C LEU A 112 5.04 -21.48 39.44
N ALA A 113 5.42 -22.10 38.31
CA ALA A 113 6.82 -22.22 37.89
C ALA A 113 7.48 -20.85 37.66
N SER A 114 6.74 -19.86 37.12
CA SER A 114 7.25 -18.51 36.85
C SER A 114 7.59 -17.68 38.09
N LEU A 115 7.10 -18.06 39.27
CA LEU A 115 7.45 -17.41 40.55
C LEU A 115 8.78 -17.91 41.13
N GLY A 116 9.38 -18.95 40.54
CA GLY A 116 10.62 -19.56 41.05
C GLY A 116 10.45 -20.32 42.37
N PRO A 117 11.52 -20.97 42.86
CA PRO A 117 11.50 -21.70 44.13
C PRO A 117 11.17 -20.77 45.30
N ALA A 118 10.49 -21.31 46.32
CA ALA A 118 10.20 -20.57 47.54
C ALA A 118 11.50 -20.23 48.29
N ALA A 119 11.57 -19.05 48.89
CA ALA A 119 12.66 -18.71 49.80
C ALA A 119 12.61 -19.64 51.02
N PRO A 120 13.76 -20.15 51.52
CA PRO A 120 13.77 -21.07 52.65
C PRO A 120 13.26 -20.36 53.91
N THR A 121 12.21 -20.93 54.52
CA THR A 121 11.64 -20.41 55.78
C THR A 121 12.67 -20.55 56.91
N ARG A 122 12.96 -19.43 57.58
CA ARG A 122 13.93 -19.37 58.67
C ARG A 122 13.32 -20.01 59.93
N PRO A 123 13.85 -21.11 60.47
CA PRO A 123 13.32 -21.72 61.68
C PRO A 123 13.59 -20.83 62.91
N PRO A 124 12.77 -20.93 63.98
CA PRO A 124 13.04 -20.26 65.24
C PRO A 124 14.30 -20.86 65.89
N ALA A 125 15.15 -20.01 66.46
CA ALA A 125 16.38 -20.45 67.11
C ALA A 125 16.12 -20.97 68.54
N PRO A 126 16.59 -22.18 68.91
CA PRO A 126 16.60 -22.64 70.30
C PRO A 126 17.68 -21.93 71.13
N GLN A 127 17.61 -22.08 72.45
CA GLN A 127 18.48 -21.37 73.41
C GLN A 127 19.87 -22.00 73.61
N VAL A 128 20.88 -21.12 73.68
CA VAL A 128 22.11 -21.19 74.52
C VAL A 128 23.00 -22.45 74.45
N THR A 129 24.22 -22.25 73.94
CA THR A 129 25.49 -22.57 74.65
C THR A 129 26.59 -21.58 74.20
N ALA A 130 27.71 -21.47 74.93
CA ALA A 130 28.68 -20.36 74.80
C ALA A 130 30.15 -20.80 74.57
N GLY A 131 31.00 -19.83 74.23
CA GLY A 131 32.44 -19.98 73.87
C GLY A 131 32.66 -20.02 72.36
N GLY A 132 33.77 -19.55 71.77
CA GLY A 132 34.95 -18.79 72.26
C GLY A 132 35.80 -18.47 71.01
N ALA A 133 36.17 -17.22 70.75
CA ALA A 133 37.42 -16.56 71.19
C ALA A 133 38.70 -17.03 70.45
N GLY A 134 39.16 -16.20 69.50
CA GLY A 134 40.49 -16.24 68.84
C GLY A 134 40.63 -17.15 67.61
N ASP A 135 41.68 -17.05 66.79
CA ASP A 135 42.56 -15.91 66.41
C ASP A 135 43.43 -16.34 65.19
N ARG A 136 43.91 -15.39 64.36
CA ARG A 136 44.97 -15.52 63.31
C ARG A 136 44.70 -16.52 62.13
N ALA A 137 44.84 -16.10 60.86
CA ALA A 137 46.06 -15.86 60.06
C ALA A 137 46.88 -17.16 59.82
N ALA A 138 47.44 -17.45 58.63
CA ALA A 138 47.93 -16.62 57.52
C ALA A 138 47.88 -17.46 56.19
N GLU A 139 48.30 -17.10 54.96
CA GLU A 139 48.80 -15.90 54.23
C GLU A 139 48.84 -16.28 52.69
N LEU A 140 49.16 -15.48 51.65
CA LEU A 140 49.50 -14.06 51.39
C LEU A 140 49.18 -13.73 49.90
N ALA A 141 49.28 -12.45 49.51
CA ALA A 141 49.75 -11.89 48.21
C ALA A 141 48.72 -11.59 47.09
N ALA A 142 48.77 -10.43 46.42
CA ALA A 142 49.42 -9.15 46.72
C ALA A 142 48.70 -7.98 45.97
N ALA A 143 48.90 -6.75 46.44
CA ALA A 143 48.38 -5.49 45.83
C ALA A 143 49.56 -4.75 45.08
N PRO A 144 49.45 -3.51 44.53
CA PRO A 144 48.60 -2.37 44.95
C PRO A 144 47.99 -1.47 43.83
N ALA A 145 47.22 -0.46 44.28
CA ALA A 145 46.95 0.82 43.61
C ALA A 145 47.22 1.96 44.62
N PRO A 146 47.24 3.26 44.24
CA PRO A 146 46.03 4.09 44.33
C PRO A 146 45.92 5.27 43.33
N ALA A 147 44.90 6.13 43.50
CA ALA A 147 44.59 7.32 42.70
C ALA A 147 45.31 8.61 43.19
N PRO A 148 44.97 9.82 42.66
CA PRO A 148 43.95 10.64 43.35
C PRO A 148 43.05 11.51 42.43
N ALA A 149 42.18 12.31 43.05
CA ALA A 149 41.36 13.38 42.43
C ALA A 149 41.31 14.63 43.36
N PRO A 150 40.89 15.81 42.86
CA PRO A 150 40.32 16.87 43.70
C PRO A 150 38.94 17.39 43.20
N ALA A 151 38.30 18.28 43.98
CA ALA A 151 36.95 18.81 43.71
C ALA A 151 36.87 20.38 43.78
N PRO A 152 35.88 21.10 44.41
CA PRO A 152 35.00 22.00 43.66
C PRO A 152 34.83 23.46 44.20
N ALA A 153 34.08 24.29 43.45
CA ALA A 153 33.44 25.57 43.86
C ALA A 153 32.09 25.71 43.09
N VAL A 154 30.91 26.09 43.63
CA VAL A 154 30.48 27.29 44.42
C VAL A 154 30.41 28.52 43.50
N GLU A 155 29.24 29.09 43.18
CA GLU A 155 28.29 29.93 43.98
C GLU A 155 26.81 29.78 43.50
N ALA A 156 25.72 30.29 44.13
CA ALA A 156 25.41 30.78 45.50
C ALA A 156 23.86 30.87 45.68
N ALA A 157 23.38 31.06 46.92
CA ALA A 157 21.95 31.29 47.30
C ALA A 157 21.85 31.79 48.76
N PRO A 158 20.68 32.21 49.32
CA PRO A 158 19.41 32.69 48.74
C PRO A 158 19.12 34.13 49.24
N PRO A 159 17.86 34.50 49.59
CA PRO A 159 17.65 34.86 51.00
C PRO A 159 16.40 34.28 51.70
N ARG A 160 16.49 34.30 53.04
CA ARG A 160 15.47 34.05 54.10
C ARG A 160 14.48 35.24 54.20
N ALA A 161 13.38 35.27 54.97
CA ALA A 161 12.44 34.32 55.64
C ALA A 161 11.25 35.18 56.17
N ARG A 162 10.08 34.64 56.56
CA ARG A 162 9.61 34.36 57.95
C ARG A 162 8.08 34.10 57.86
N ALA A 163 7.51 33.05 58.43
CA ALA A 163 7.02 32.89 59.82
C ALA A 163 5.59 33.41 60.13
N ALA A 164 4.70 32.45 60.40
CA ALA A 164 3.59 32.48 61.39
C ALA A 164 2.31 33.32 61.17
N ALA A 165 1.33 33.02 62.04
CA ALA A 165 0.02 33.62 62.29
C ALA A 165 -1.16 33.25 61.37
N THR A 166 -2.32 33.05 62.02
CA THR A 166 -3.65 32.80 61.45
C THR A 166 -4.55 34.03 61.73
N PRO A 167 -5.90 33.98 61.83
CA PRO A 167 -6.74 34.77 60.92
C PRO A 167 -7.57 35.88 61.58
N ASP A 168 -8.10 36.79 60.76
CA ASP A 168 -9.41 37.45 60.87
C ASP A 168 -9.66 38.21 59.54
N ALA A 169 -10.84 38.30 58.90
CA ALA A 169 -12.24 38.55 59.30
C ALA A 169 -12.67 40.02 59.04
N ALA A 170 -13.98 40.29 59.11
CA ALA A 170 -14.68 41.53 58.71
C ALA A 170 -14.64 41.85 57.19
N SER A 171 -15.71 41.67 56.42
CA SER A 171 -17.02 42.39 56.39
C SER A 171 -16.90 43.82 55.81
N ALA A 172 -17.38 44.16 54.61
CA ALA A 172 -18.75 44.08 54.04
C ALA A 172 -19.63 45.32 54.34
N ASP A 173 -20.20 45.89 53.28
CA ASP A 173 -21.35 46.80 53.26
C ASP A 173 -21.90 46.76 51.81
N ALA A 174 -23.18 46.58 51.40
CA ALA A 174 -24.53 46.50 51.97
C ALA A 174 -25.47 47.55 51.32
N ARG A 175 -26.78 47.46 51.64
CA ARG A 175 -27.92 48.33 51.19
C ARG A 175 -28.44 47.92 49.78
N GLN A 176 -29.71 48.08 49.38
CA GLN A 176 -31.03 48.34 50.00
C GLN A 176 -32.11 48.10 48.92
N THR A 177 -33.37 47.66 49.11
CA THR A 177 -34.16 47.12 50.26
C THR A 177 -35.03 45.94 49.69
N SER A 178 -36.19 45.43 50.13
CA SER A 178 -37.29 45.72 51.09
C SER A 178 -37.79 44.35 51.67
N ARG A 179 -38.32 44.14 52.89
CA ARG A 179 -39.41 44.75 53.71
C ARG A 179 -40.81 44.48 53.12
N ARG A 180 -41.81 43.95 53.86
CA ARG A 180 -42.17 43.99 55.31
C ARG A 180 -42.94 42.71 55.76
N ASP A 181 -43.18 42.39 57.05
CA ASP A 181 -42.70 42.91 58.35
C ASP A 181 -42.94 41.87 59.48
N ARG A 182 -42.04 41.85 60.49
CA ARG A 182 -42.28 41.60 61.95
C ARG A 182 -42.85 40.23 62.41
N ALA A 183 -42.60 39.78 63.65
CA ALA A 183 -41.94 40.40 64.80
C ALA A 183 -40.96 39.46 65.54
N SER A 184 -39.90 40.04 66.11
CA SER A 184 -38.97 39.44 67.09
C SER A 184 -39.52 39.56 68.53
N PRO A 185 -38.81 39.10 69.59
CA PRO A 185 -37.61 38.25 69.65
C PRO A 185 -37.75 37.03 70.60
N ALA A 186 -36.73 36.15 70.59
CA ALA A 186 -36.57 35.07 71.58
C ALA A 186 -35.50 35.42 72.64
N GLY A 187 -35.48 34.68 73.76
CA GLY A 187 -34.38 34.72 74.73
C GLY A 187 -34.54 33.67 75.85
N GLY A 188 -33.45 33.00 76.24
CA GLY A 188 -33.40 32.17 77.46
C GLY A 188 -33.25 30.65 77.26
N ARG A 189 -32.01 30.17 77.26
CA ARG A 189 -31.57 28.78 77.59
C ARG A 189 -31.58 28.62 79.15
N PRO A 190 -31.30 27.44 79.80
CA PRO A 190 -30.89 26.13 79.27
C PRO A 190 -31.73 24.91 79.82
N PRO A 191 -31.25 23.87 80.56
CA PRO A 191 -31.51 22.49 80.09
C PRO A 191 -31.98 21.40 81.10
N SER A 192 -32.60 20.34 80.55
CA SER A 192 -32.58 18.93 81.03
C SER A 192 -33.43 18.50 82.25
N ARG A 193 -33.63 17.16 82.33
CA ARG A 193 -34.07 16.32 83.47
C ARG A 193 -35.57 16.30 83.90
N SER A 194 -36.26 15.30 83.33
CA SER A 194 -36.96 14.20 84.03
C SER A 194 -38.25 14.41 84.85
N ALA A 195 -39.02 13.30 84.96
CA ALA A 195 -40.05 13.01 85.97
C ALA A 195 -41.49 13.55 85.65
N PRO A 196 -42.58 13.04 86.28
CA PRO A 196 -43.59 12.35 85.48
C PRO A 196 -45.09 12.62 85.77
N ALA A 197 -45.90 12.34 84.74
CA ALA A 197 -47.25 11.72 84.73
C ALA A 197 -48.37 12.09 85.75
N THR A 198 -49.61 12.15 85.20
CA THR A 198 -50.94 12.11 85.89
C THR A 198 -51.37 13.41 86.62
N THR A 199 -52.66 13.75 86.81
CA THR A 199 -53.94 13.02 86.60
C THR A 199 -55.08 13.93 86.06
N ARG A 200 -56.09 13.30 85.43
CA ARG A 200 -57.44 13.73 85.00
C ARG A 200 -58.12 14.92 85.73
N LEU A 201 -58.98 15.65 85.00
CA LEU A 201 -60.45 15.86 85.17
C LEU A 201 -60.91 16.91 84.11
N ALA A 202 -62.17 17.06 83.65
CA ALA A 202 -63.40 16.25 83.68
C ALA A 202 -64.28 16.64 82.45
N ALA A 203 -65.43 15.98 82.24
CA ALA A 203 -66.30 16.20 81.08
C ALA A 203 -67.49 17.14 81.36
N LEU A 204 -68.07 17.71 80.29
CA LEU A 204 -69.43 18.26 80.23
C LEU A 204 -69.99 18.10 78.81
N ALA A 205 -71.24 17.62 78.70
CA ALA A 205 -72.04 17.44 77.48
C ALA A 205 -73.53 17.54 77.88
N PRO A 206 -74.47 18.00 77.03
CA PRO A 206 -75.08 17.16 75.97
C PRO A 206 -75.54 18.03 74.75
N PRO A 207 -76.52 17.67 73.89
CA PRO A 207 -77.18 16.38 73.58
C PRO A 207 -76.99 15.94 72.10
N ALA A 208 -77.76 14.95 71.64
CA ALA A 208 -77.52 14.20 70.41
C ALA A 208 -78.14 14.78 69.11
N MET A 209 -77.56 14.39 67.97
CA MET A 209 -78.12 14.45 66.61
C MET A 209 -77.88 13.10 65.88
N PRO A 210 -78.61 12.80 64.77
CA PRO A 210 -78.62 11.47 64.14
C PRO A 210 -77.26 11.00 63.58
N PRO A 211 -77.08 9.69 63.29
CA PRO A 211 -75.78 9.09 63.00
C PRO A 211 -75.15 9.57 61.68
N ALA A 212 -74.31 10.61 61.79
CA ALA A 212 -73.45 11.09 60.73
C ALA A 212 -72.29 10.11 60.46
N ASN A 213 -72.60 9.06 59.70
CA ASN A 213 -71.70 8.31 58.81
C ASN A 213 -70.25 8.08 59.32
N GLN A 214 -70.01 6.99 60.06
CA GLN A 214 -68.64 6.59 60.47
C GLN A 214 -67.83 5.93 59.33
N ALA A 215 -68.46 5.60 58.20
CA ALA A 215 -67.82 4.93 57.06
C ALA A 215 -66.54 5.62 56.53
N PRO A 216 -66.46 6.97 56.41
CA PRO A 216 -65.25 7.64 55.92
C PRO A 216 -64.03 7.43 56.83
N GLN A 217 -64.23 7.36 58.14
CA GLN A 217 -63.14 7.21 59.12
C GLN A 217 -62.61 5.78 59.18
N HIS A 218 -63.48 4.77 59.03
CA HIS A 218 -63.05 3.38 58.90
C HIS A 218 -62.31 3.14 57.58
N GLY A 219 -62.81 3.68 56.46
CA GLY A 219 -62.11 3.64 55.18
C GLY A 219 -60.72 4.27 55.23
N ALA A 220 -60.59 5.45 55.85
CA ALA A 220 -59.31 6.12 56.02
C ALA A 220 -58.29 5.32 56.86
N ARG A 221 -58.73 4.68 57.96
CA ARG A 221 -57.85 3.81 58.77
C ARG A 221 -57.42 2.55 58.02
N ALA A 222 -58.33 1.93 57.26
CA ALA A 222 -58.00 0.75 56.45
C ALA A 222 -57.02 1.10 55.33
N ALA A 223 -57.23 2.21 54.63
CA ALA A 223 -56.33 2.69 53.59
C ALA A 223 -54.92 3.01 54.12
N TYR A 224 -54.83 3.63 55.30
CA TYR A 224 -53.54 3.90 55.95
C TYR A 224 -52.81 2.61 56.38
N ALA A 225 -53.51 1.62 56.92
CA ALA A 225 -52.90 0.33 57.29
C ALA A 225 -52.34 -0.43 56.07
N LEU A 226 -53.04 -0.37 54.93
CA LEU A 226 -52.58 -0.93 53.66
C LEU A 226 -51.38 -0.16 53.07
N ALA A 227 -51.37 1.17 53.19
CA ALA A 227 -50.23 1.99 52.77
C ALA A 227 -48.99 1.76 53.65
N ASP A 228 -49.15 1.65 54.97
CA ASP A 228 -48.08 1.30 55.92
C ASP A 228 -47.51 -0.11 55.64
N ALA A 229 -48.37 -1.09 55.36
CA ALA A 229 -47.95 -2.42 54.89
C ALA A 229 -47.15 -2.33 53.57
N ALA A 230 -47.63 -1.55 52.60
CA ALA A 230 -46.93 -1.35 51.33
C ALA A 230 -45.58 -0.62 51.46
N TYR A 231 -45.47 0.38 52.34
CA TYR A 231 -44.19 1.02 52.65
C TYR A 231 -43.19 0.03 53.28
N LYS A 232 -43.66 -0.82 54.20
CA LYS A 232 -42.84 -1.88 54.82
C LYS A 232 -42.39 -2.93 53.80
N ALA A 233 -43.30 -3.37 52.93
CA ALA A 233 -42.99 -4.31 51.86
C ALA A 233 -41.93 -3.75 50.89
N SER A 234 -42.08 -2.50 50.44
CA SER A 234 -41.07 -1.78 49.65
C SER A 234 -39.73 -1.66 50.38
N ALA A 235 -39.73 -1.36 51.69
CA ALA A 235 -38.51 -1.28 52.49
C ALA A 235 -37.79 -2.63 52.67
N THR A 236 -38.49 -3.76 52.45
CA THR A 236 -37.92 -5.11 52.40
C THR A 236 -37.71 -5.65 50.97
N GLY A 237 -38.00 -4.87 49.94
CA GLY A 237 -37.86 -5.25 48.52
C GLY A 237 -38.99 -6.13 47.96
N ASP A 238 -40.06 -6.40 48.71
CA ASP A 238 -41.25 -7.09 48.18
C ASP A 238 -42.17 -6.07 47.49
N PHE A 239 -41.72 -5.57 46.35
CA PHE A 239 -42.49 -4.65 45.52
C PHE A 239 -43.77 -5.28 44.95
N ALA A 240 -43.86 -6.62 44.89
CA ALA A 240 -45.06 -7.33 44.48
C ALA A 240 -46.15 -7.27 45.55
N ALA A 241 -45.80 -7.38 46.84
CA ALA A 241 -46.73 -7.08 47.93
C ALA A 241 -47.06 -5.59 48.00
N ALA A 242 -46.06 -4.71 47.91
CA ALA A 242 -46.29 -3.27 47.92
C ALA A 242 -47.26 -2.81 46.83
N ALA A 243 -47.14 -3.34 45.61
CA ALA A 243 -48.04 -3.01 44.49
C ALA A 243 -49.46 -3.62 44.62
N ARG A 244 -49.67 -4.64 45.45
CA ARG A 244 -51.03 -5.10 45.82
C ARG A 244 -51.63 -4.16 46.87
N ASP A 245 -50.89 -3.94 47.95
CA ASP A 245 -51.43 -3.28 49.15
C ASP A 245 -51.61 -1.77 48.91
N ALA A 246 -50.68 -1.12 48.18
CA ALA A 246 -50.84 0.28 47.74
C ALA A 246 -51.99 0.45 46.74
N ARG A 247 -52.27 -0.57 45.91
CA ARG A 247 -53.42 -0.55 44.98
C ARG A 247 -54.75 -0.64 45.74
N GLN A 248 -54.82 -1.42 46.82
CA GLN A 248 -55.99 -1.43 47.72
C GLN A 248 -56.11 -0.12 48.53
N ALA A 249 -54.99 0.43 49.03
CA ALA A 249 -54.98 1.73 49.71
C ALA A 249 -55.50 2.86 48.80
N LEU A 250 -55.07 2.89 47.54
CA LEU A 250 -55.53 3.86 46.55
C LEU A 250 -57.00 3.62 46.13
N GLN A 251 -57.48 2.37 46.05
CA GLN A 251 -58.90 2.09 45.83
C GLN A 251 -59.80 2.64 46.95
N LEU A 252 -59.32 2.62 48.19
CA LEU A 252 -60.02 3.19 49.36
C LEU A 252 -59.89 4.72 49.47
N GLN A 253 -58.86 5.33 48.86
CA GLN A 253 -58.67 6.79 48.80
C GLN A 253 -58.15 7.23 47.41
N PRO A 254 -58.99 7.28 46.35
CA PRO A 254 -58.55 7.50 44.97
C PRO A 254 -57.78 8.81 44.71
N ASP A 255 -58.08 9.85 45.48
CA ASP A 255 -57.48 11.18 45.33
C ASP A 255 -56.19 11.36 46.15
N ASN A 256 -55.76 10.35 46.94
CA ASN A 256 -54.53 10.42 47.74
C ASN A 256 -53.27 10.30 46.87
N ALA A 257 -52.54 11.40 46.73
CA ALA A 257 -51.32 11.49 45.91
C ALA A 257 -50.17 10.62 46.45
N ASP A 258 -50.00 10.48 47.76
CA ASP A 258 -48.92 9.68 48.34
C ASP A 258 -49.13 8.18 48.10
N TYR A 259 -50.37 7.68 48.21
CA TYR A 259 -50.68 6.29 47.88
C TYR A 259 -50.54 6.02 46.38
N ARG A 260 -50.81 7.04 45.54
CA ARG A 260 -50.59 6.96 44.09
C ARG A 260 -49.11 6.90 43.75
N ARG A 261 -48.27 7.72 44.39
CA ARG A 261 -46.80 7.68 44.26
C ARG A 261 -46.20 6.38 44.78
N LEU A 262 -46.68 5.85 45.91
CA LEU A 262 -46.26 4.55 46.44
C LEU A 262 -46.60 3.40 45.49
N LEU A 263 -47.82 3.39 44.93
CA LEU A 263 -48.21 2.41 43.91
C LEU A 263 -47.37 2.56 42.63
N ALA A 264 -47.17 3.79 42.14
CA ALA A 264 -46.32 4.06 40.97
C ALA A 264 -44.87 3.56 41.18
N TYR A 265 -44.30 3.80 42.36
CA TYR A 265 -42.96 3.32 42.72
C TYR A 265 -42.91 1.78 42.78
N ALA A 266 -43.85 1.12 43.46
CA ALA A 266 -43.88 -0.34 43.52
C ALA A 266 -44.12 -1.01 42.15
N LEU A 267 -44.92 -0.38 41.27
CA LEU A 267 -45.14 -0.85 39.90
C LEU A 267 -43.89 -0.66 39.02
N LEU A 268 -43.16 0.44 39.21
CA LEU A 268 -41.89 0.70 38.53
C LEU A 268 -40.86 -0.39 38.85
N GLU A 269 -40.68 -0.73 40.13
CA GLU A 269 -39.72 -1.76 40.57
C GLU A 269 -40.16 -3.20 40.21
N THR A 270 -41.46 -3.46 40.02
CA THR A 270 -41.93 -4.76 39.47
C THR A 270 -41.88 -4.85 37.94
N GLY A 271 -41.41 -3.81 37.24
CA GLY A 271 -41.36 -3.77 35.77
C GLY A 271 -42.71 -3.52 35.09
N ALA A 272 -43.76 -3.20 35.85
CA ALA A 272 -45.11 -2.91 35.36
C ALA A 272 -45.23 -1.48 34.79
N TYR A 273 -44.28 -1.08 33.95
CA TYR A 273 -44.08 0.30 33.50
C TYR A 273 -45.30 0.92 32.80
N ALA A 274 -46.09 0.14 32.06
CA ALA A 274 -47.29 0.62 31.40
C ALA A 274 -48.39 1.01 32.41
N ASP A 275 -48.50 0.29 33.54
CA ASP A 275 -49.42 0.65 34.62
C ASP A 275 -48.98 1.96 35.30
N VAL A 276 -47.67 2.22 35.42
CA VAL A 276 -47.14 3.48 35.97
C VAL A 276 -47.55 4.68 35.10
N GLU A 277 -47.40 4.56 33.77
CA GLU A 277 -47.83 5.61 32.85
C GLU A 277 -49.36 5.81 32.85
N ALA A 278 -50.14 4.74 32.93
CA ALA A 278 -51.60 4.82 33.04
C ALA A 278 -52.04 5.51 34.37
N LEU A 279 -51.34 5.21 35.47
CA LEU A 279 -51.56 5.82 36.79
C LEU A 279 -51.16 7.32 36.83
N ALA A 280 -50.27 7.73 35.92
CA ALA A 280 -49.82 9.10 35.72
C ALA A 280 -50.68 9.92 34.72
N GLY A 281 -51.83 9.40 34.27
CA GLY A 281 -52.78 10.11 33.42
C GLY A 281 -53.30 11.42 34.01
N GLU A 282 -54.09 12.18 33.24
CA GLU A 282 -54.41 13.62 33.40
C GLU A 282 -54.48 14.17 34.84
N ARG A 283 -55.19 13.50 35.77
CA ARG A 283 -55.30 13.87 37.20
C ARG A 283 -53.98 13.93 37.98
N SER A 284 -52.90 13.33 37.47
CA SER A 284 -51.57 13.28 38.07
C SER A 284 -50.55 14.19 37.36
N SER A 285 -50.93 14.82 36.24
CA SER A 285 -50.03 15.64 35.40
C SER A 285 -49.43 16.87 36.10
N SER A 286 -50.02 17.29 37.23
CA SER A 286 -49.58 18.43 38.04
C SER A 286 -48.68 18.05 39.24
N ASP A 287 -48.42 16.76 39.48
CA ASP A 287 -47.48 16.30 40.51
C ASP A 287 -46.10 15.98 39.88
N PRO A 288 -45.05 16.80 40.14
CA PRO A 288 -43.74 16.59 39.53
C PRO A 288 -43.11 15.23 39.86
N ALA A 289 -43.44 14.62 41.00
CA ALA A 289 -42.92 13.31 41.36
C ALA A 289 -43.63 12.18 40.59
N MET A 290 -44.93 12.29 40.33
CA MET A 290 -45.63 11.37 39.43
C MET A 290 -45.14 11.51 37.98
N VAL A 291 -44.89 12.73 37.50
CA VAL A 291 -44.32 12.97 36.16
C VAL A 291 -42.93 12.35 36.06
N ALA A 292 -42.06 12.54 37.06
CA ALA A 292 -40.72 11.94 37.08
C ALA A 292 -40.75 10.40 37.07
N LEU A 293 -41.67 9.78 37.83
CA LEU A 293 -41.87 8.32 37.84
C LEU A 293 -42.42 7.80 36.51
N ALA A 294 -43.35 8.53 35.87
CA ALA A 294 -43.89 8.18 34.55
C ALA A 294 -42.83 8.27 33.45
N ASP A 295 -42.01 9.31 33.45
CA ASP A 295 -40.90 9.45 32.52
C ASP A 295 -39.81 8.40 32.79
N GLN A 296 -39.60 7.98 34.04
CA GLN A 296 -38.70 6.86 34.36
C GLN A 296 -39.26 5.54 33.83
N ALA A 297 -40.55 5.26 34.03
CA ALA A 297 -41.21 4.09 33.46
C ALA A 297 -41.15 4.08 31.91
N ARG A 298 -41.38 5.22 31.26
CA ARG A 298 -41.27 5.37 29.80
C ARG A 298 -39.84 5.11 29.29
N ARG A 299 -38.81 5.64 29.99
CA ARG A 299 -37.40 5.34 29.69
C ARG A 299 -37.10 3.84 29.80
N GLN A 300 -37.60 3.17 30.83
CA GLN A 300 -37.44 1.72 31.00
C GLN A 300 -38.12 0.93 29.87
N ARG A 301 -39.35 1.30 29.46
CA ARG A 301 -40.03 0.68 28.29
C ARG A 301 -39.26 0.89 27.00
N ALA A 302 -38.75 2.10 26.77
CA ALA A 302 -37.93 2.40 25.60
C ALA A 302 -36.65 1.54 25.58
N TYR A 303 -36.06 1.27 26.75
CA TYR A 303 -34.90 0.38 26.86
C TYR A 303 -35.25 -1.11 26.62
N VAL A 304 -36.43 -1.58 27.06
CA VAL A 304 -36.89 -2.94 26.74
C VAL A 304 -37.07 -3.16 25.24
N GLU A 305 -37.63 -2.18 24.52
CA GLU A 305 -37.72 -2.21 23.05
C GLU A 305 -36.32 -2.08 22.38
N PHE A 306 -35.39 -1.32 22.98
CA PHE A 306 -34.00 -1.19 22.52
C PHE A 306 -33.20 -2.50 22.67
N GLU A 307 -33.36 -3.22 23.79
CA GLU A 307 -32.78 -4.57 23.96
C GLU A 307 -33.47 -5.62 23.09
N ALA A 308 -34.78 -5.48 22.81
CA ALA A 308 -35.46 -6.31 21.83
C ALA A 308 -34.82 -6.11 20.44
N ALA A 309 -34.72 -4.86 19.98
CA ALA A 309 -34.17 -4.52 18.67
C ALA A 309 -32.74 -5.04 18.48
N SER A 310 -31.87 -4.87 19.48
CA SER A 310 -30.51 -5.43 19.47
C SER A 310 -30.49 -6.96 19.38
N ARG A 311 -31.44 -7.67 20.01
CA ARG A 311 -31.58 -9.13 19.90
C ARG A 311 -32.12 -9.58 18.55
N SER A 312 -33.12 -8.89 18.00
CA SER A 312 -33.62 -9.16 16.65
C SER A 312 -32.53 -8.93 15.59
N LEU A 313 -31.74 -7.85 15.67
CA LEU A 313 -30.56 -7.66 14.80
C LEU A 313 -29.54 -8.79 14.94
N ALA A 314 -29.21 -9.21 16.18
CA ALA A 314 -28.27 -10.31 16.43
C ALA A 314 -28.78 -11.67 15.93
N ALA A 315 -30.11 -11.85 15.80
CA ALA A 315 -30.74 -13.03 15.22
C ALA A 315 -30.95 -12.96 13.70
N GLY A 316 -30.62 -11.84 13.05
CA GLY A 316 -30.87 -11.59 11.62
C GLY A 316 -32.30 -11.13 11.29
N ASP A 317 -33.15 -10.93 12.30
CA ASP A 317 -34.51 -10.39 12.18
C ASP A 317 -34.47 -8.86 12.04
N VAL A 318 -34.11 -8.39 10.84
CA VAL A 318 -34.06 -6.94 10.54
C VAL A 318 -35.41 -6.24 10.58
N ASP A 319 -36.51 -6.95 10.29
CA ASP A 319 -37.85 -6.35 10.24
C ASP A 319 -38.49 -6.22 11.64
N GLY A 320 -38.31 -7.21 12.51
CA GLY A 320 -38.64 -7.09 13.94
C GLY A 320 -37.78 -6.04 14.63
N ALA A 321 -36.48 -5.96 14.30
CA ALA A 321 -35.59 -4.92 14.81
C ALA A 321 -36.03 -3.50 14.40
N VAL A 322 -36.38 -3.26 13.13
CA VAL A 322 -36.95 -1.98 12.68
C VAL A 322 -38.22 -1.64 13.46
N THR A 323 -39.08 -2.63 13.71
CA THR A 323 -40.36 -2.44 14.41
C THR A 323 -40.16 -2.09 15.89
N GLN A 324 -39.25 -2.78 16.58
CA GLN A 324 -38.95 -2.57 18.00
C GLN A 324 -38.19 -1.25 18.21
N ALA A 325 -37.14 -0.98 17.41
CA ALA A 325 -36.39 0.28 17.50
C ALA A 325 -37.27 1.50 17.19
N ALA A 326 -38.23 1.39 16.26
CA ALA A 326 -39.21 2.45 16.03
C ALA A 326 -40.06 2.77 17.26
N ARG A 327 -40.45 1.75 18.06
CA ARG A 327 -41.17 1.95 19.33
C ARG A 327 -40.28 2.56 20.40
N GLY A 328 -39.04 2.10 20.53
CA GLY A 328 -38.04 2.72 21.41
C GLY A 328 -37.84 4.21 21.10
N ALA A 329 -37.70 4.55 19.81
CA ALA A 329 -37.58 5.91 19.31
C ALA A 329 -38.85 6.77 19.51
N GLN A 330 -40.05 6.17 19.51
CA GLN A 330 -41.32 6.84 19.82
C GLN A 330 -41.54 7.05 21.33
N LEU A 331 -41.12 6.10 22.17
CA LEU A 331 -41.19 6.21 23.63
C LEU A 331 -40.15 7.21 24.18
N ALA A 332 -39.00 7.33 23.54
CA ALA A 332 -37.91 8.21 23.94
C ALA A 332 -37.44 9.13 22.78
N PRO A 333 -38.31 10.05 22.29
CA PRO A 333 -38.05 10.87 21.10
C PRO A 333 -36.95 11.92 21.27
N ALA A 334 -36.52 12.17 22.52
CA ALA A 334 -35.43 13.06 22.92
C ALA A 334 -34.12 12.31 23.24
N THR A 335 -34.09 10.98 23.16
CA THR A 335 -32.88 10.19 23.47
C THR A 335 -32.13 9.82 22.18
N LEU A 336 -30.93 10.38 22.00
CA LEU A 336 -30.13 10.21 20.78
C LEU A 336 -29.95 8.74 20.36
N ALA A 337 -29.48 7.88 21.28
CA ALA A 337 -29.21 6.47 21.00
C ALA A 337 -30.46 5.70 20.50
N GLN A 338 -31.66 6.08 20.95
CA GLN A 338 -32.93 5.47 20.50
C GLN A 338 -33.24 5.87 19.04
N GLN A 339 -32.98 7.12 18.66
CA GLN A 339 -33.11 7.54 17.27
C GLN A 339 -32.02 6.89 16.39
N VAL A 340 -30.76 6.87 16.84
CA VAL A 340 -29.63 6.27 16.11
C VAL A 340 -29.82 4.76 15.92
N GLN A 341 -30.34 4.01 16.92
CA GLN A 341 -30.66 2.59 16.75
C GLN A 341 -31.76 2.37 15.70
N TRP A 342 -32.83 3.17 15.70
CA TRP A 342 -33.93 3.06 14.73
C TRP A 342 -33.47 3.35 13.30
N LEU A 343 -32.71 4.42 13.10
CA LEU A 343 -32.11 4.78 11.82
C LEU A 343 -31.09 3.71 11.38
N GLY A 344 -30.34 3.12 12.32
CA GLY A 344 -29.46 1.98 12.10
C GLY A 344 -30.18 0.72 11.65
N ALA A 345 -31.32 0.39 12.25
CA ALA A 345 -32.15 -0.73 11.84
C ALA A 345 -32.72 -0.53 10.42
N LEU A 346 -33.14 0.69 10.08
CA LEU A 346 -33.55 1.03 8.70
C LEU A 346 -32.40 0.89 7.69
N ALA A 347 -31.16 1.22 8.08
CA ALA A 347 -29.97 1.00 7.26
C ALA A 347 -29.64 -0.49 7.07
N ALA A 348 -29.75 -1.29 8.14
CA ALA A 348 -29.56 -2.75 8.09
C ALA A 348 -30.61 -3.44 7.20
N ALA A 349 -31.88 -2.99 7.28
CA ALA A 349 -32.97 -3.42 6.41
C ALA A 349 -32.92 -2.81 4.99
N GLN A 350 -31.89 -2.00 4.66
CA GLN A 350 -31.69 -1.33 3.36
C GLN A 350 -32.86 -0.43 2.91
N ARG A 351 -33.64 0.11 3.84
CA ARG A 351 -34.86 0.91 3.58
C ARG A 351 -34.51 2.38 3.31
N TRP A 352 -33.70 2.64 2.28
CA TRP A 352 -33.00 3.93 2.07
C TRP A 352 -33.90 5.18 2.03
N SER A 353 -35.08 5.14 1.38
CA SER A 353 -36.01 6.29 1.41
C SER A 353 -36.51 6.58 2.82
N ALA A 354 -37.04 5.56 3.50
CA ALA A 354 -37.53 5.69 4.87
C ALA A 354 -36.44 6.14 5.85
N LEU A 355 -35.17 5.84 5.57
CA LEU A 355 -34.02 6.33 6.33
C LEU A 355 -33.75 7.83 6.10
N ASP A 356 -33.77 8.34 4.85
CA ASP A 356 -33.64 9.78 4.60
C ASP A 356 -34.83 10.57 5.17
N ASP A 357 -36.05 10.05 5.02
CA ASP A 357 -37.27 10.63 5.56
C ASP A 357 -37.23 10.69 7.10
N ALA A 358 -36.93 9.56 7.76
CA ALA A 358 -36.86 9.48 9.22
C ALA A 358 -35.74 10.35 9.81
N ALA A 359 -34.53 10.27 9.25
CA ALA A 359 -33.41 11.09 9.71
C ALA A 359 -33.68 12.59 9.49
N SER A 360 -34.32 12.97 8.39
CA SER A 360 -34.72 14.36 8.13
C SER A 360 -35.77 14.88 9.10
N GLN A 361 -36.70 14.04 9.56
CA GLN A 361 -37.67 14.41 10.62
C GLN A 361 -37.03 14.49 12.01
N VAL A 362 -36.06 13.62 12.31
CA VAL A 362 -35.31 13.67 13.59
C VAL A 362 -34.44 14.92 13.65
N LEU A 363 -33.72 15.26 12.59
CA LEU A 363 -32.83 16.44 12.49
C LEU A 363 -33.56 17.80 12.58
N GLN A 364 -34.90 17.83 12.48
CA GLN A 364 -35.70 19.04 12.72
C GLN A 364 -35.95 19.32 14.21
N ARG A 365 -35.67 18.37 15.10
CA ARG A 365 -35.92 18.52 16.55
C ARG A 365 -34.74 19.23 17.24
N PRO A 366 -34.99 20.10 18.22
CA PRO A 366 -33.92 20.70 19.03
C PRO A 366 -33.02 19.64 19.66
N GLY A 367 -31.70 19.81 19.55
CA GLY A 367 -30.70 18.90 20.14
C GLY A 367 -30.44 17.60 19.37
N MET A 368 -30.98 17.43 18.15
CA MET A 368 -30.80 16.21 17.33
C MET A 368 -29.80 16.36 16.16
N ASP A 369 -29.14 17.50 16.01
CA ASP A 369 -28.10 17.70 14.97
C ASP A 369 -26.77 17.04 15.38
N ASP A 370 -26.73 15.71 15.22
CA ASP A 370 -25.63 14.84 15.65
C ASP A 370 -24.92 14.14 14.47
N ALA A 371 -23.63 13.82 14.65
CA ALA A 371 -22.79 13.21 13.64
C ALA A 371 -23.32 11.86 13.14
N ASP A 372 -23.76 10.96 14.03
CA ASP A 372 -24.20 9.61 13.66
C ASP A 372 -25.49 9.65 12.82
N ILE A 373 -26.41 10.55 13.17
CA ILE A 373 -27.66 10.78 12.44
C ILE A 373 -27.36 11.37 11.05
N ARG A 374 -26.39 12.30 10.95
CA ARG A 374 -25.93 12.88 9.68
C ARG A 374 -25.25 11.83 8.79
N LEU A 375 -24.38 10.97 9.33
CA LEU A 375 -23.72 9.88 8.60
C LEU A 375 -24.74 8.88 8.02
N LEU A 376 -25.73 8.45 8.82
CA LEU A 376 -26.78 7.55 8.36
C LEU A 376 -27.62 8.16 7.23
N ARG A 377 -27.94 9.46 7.32
CA ARG A 377 -28.69 10.17 6.26
C ARG A 377 -27.86 10.36 5.00
N ALA A 378 -26.58 10.72 5.13
CA ALA A 378 -25.67 10.84 4.01
C ALA A 378 -25.54 9.51 3.24
N HIS A 379 -25.38 8.40 3.96
CA HIS A 379 -25.35 7.06 3.37
C HIS A 379 -26.64 6.72 2.61
N ALA A 380 -27.81 7.03 3.19
CA ALA A 380 -29.10 6.86 2.52
C ALA A 380 -29.21 7.70 1.24
N ARG A 381 -28.79 8.97 1.28
CA ARG A 381 -28.80 9.87 0.12
C ARG A 381 -27.87 9.40 -0.99
N GLN A 382 -26.67 8.91 -0.65
CA GLN A 382 -25.74 8.33 -1.61
C GLN A 382 -26.31 7.04 -2.24
N ARG A 383 -26.98 6.17 -1.45
CA ARG A 383 -27.72 5.00 -1.97
C ARG A 383 -28.88 5.37 -2.90
N LEU A 384 -29.48 6.56 -2.71
CA LEU A 384 -30.52 7.15 -3.57
C LEU A 384 -29.95 7.98 -4.73
N GLY A 385 -28.63 7.96 -4.97
CA GLY A 385 -27.97 8.70 -6.05
C GLY A 385 -27.78 10.21 -5.80
N ARG A 386 -28.22 10.73 -4.66
CA ARG A 386 -28.14 12.15 -4.28
C ARG A 386 -26.78 12.48 -3.65
N LEU A 387 -25.73 12.39 -4.47
CA LEU A 387 -24.35 12.49 -4.00
C LEU A 387 -24.01 13.82 -3.34
N ASP A 388 -24.50 14.96 -3.86
CA ASP A 388 -24.19 16.28 -3.28
C ASP A 388 -24.89 16.53 -1.95
N ASP A 389 -26.15 16.10 -1.81
CA ASP A 389 -26.87 16.12 -0.53
C ASP A 389 -26.20 15.20 0.52
N ALA A 390 -25.64 14.07 0.07
CA ALA A 390 -24.85 13.17 0.91
C ALA A 390 -23.53 13.82 1.35
N ASN A 391 -22.80 14.46 0.42
CA ASN A 391 -21.56 15.17 0.70
C ASN A 391 -21.76 16.25 1.77
N ALA A 392 -22.82 17.05 1.65
CA ALA A 392 -23.15 18.09 2.63
C ALA A 392 -23.46 17.53 4.04
N ASP A 393 -24.13 16.38 4.14
CA ASP A 393 -24.36 15.71 5.44
C ASP A 393 -23.09 15.04 5.98
N TYR A 394 -22.24 14.45 5.15
CA TYR A 394 -20.93 13.93 5.56
C TYR A 394 -20.02 15.03 6.10
N ASP A 395 -19.92 16.18 5.41
CA ASP A 395 -19.09 17.31 5.88
C ASP A 395 -19.67 17.92 7.17
N ARG A 396 -21.01 17.96 7.33
CA ARG A 396 -21.63 18.36 8.60
C ARG A 396 -21.35 17.37 9.72
N ALA A 397 -21.36 16.06 9.45
CA ALA A 397 -21.00 15.05 10.45
C ALA A 397 -19.56 15.22 10.93
N LEU A 398 -18.60 15.40 10.01
CA LEU A 398 -17.19 15.63 10.33
C LEU A 398 -16.95 16.90 11.14
N ALA A 399 -17.74 17.96 10.90
CA ALA A 399 -17.70 19.19 11.68
C ALA A 399 -18.31 19.04 13.10
N LEU A 400 -19.21 18.07 13.30
CA LEU A 400 -19.79 17.73 14.61
C LEU A 400 -18.89 16.75 15.40
N SER A 401 -18.17 15.85 14.72
CA SER A 401 -17.21 14.91 15.33
C SER A 401 -15.76 15.45 15.23
N SER A 402 -15.50 16.60 15.84
CA SER A 402 -14.20 17.30 15.73
C SER A 402 -13.16 16.89 16.78
N ASP A 403 -13.58 16.36 17.93
CA ASP A 403 -12.68 15.87 18.99
C ASP A 403 -11.91 14.61 18.57
N PRO A 404 -10.67 14.40 19.06
CA PRO A 404 -9.81 13.28 18.65
C PRO A 404 -10.17 11.97 19.38
N ASP A 405 -11.39 11.47 19.15
CA ASP A 405 -11.92 10.25 19.77
C ASP A 405 -12.20 9.11 18.76
N THR A 406 -12.71 7.98 19.25
CA THR A 406 -13.08 6.82 18.43
C THR A 406 -14.18 7.19 17.42
N ARG A 407 -15.15 8.04 17.79
CA ARG A 407 -16.26 8.44 16.92
C ARG A 407 -15.77 9.30 15.75
N SER A 408 -14.88 10.27 15.97
CA SER A 408 -14.28 11.07 14.90
C SER A 408 -13.46 10.20 13.95
N ARG A 409 -12.67 9.25 14.47
CA ARG A 409 -11.94 8.29 13.63
C ARG A 409 -12.90 7.43 12.80
N ASN A 410 -13.96 6.89 13.41
CA ASN A 410 -14.95 6.06 12.73
C ASN A 410 -15.73 6.85 11.69
N ALA A 411 -16.16 8.08 12.00
CA ALA A 411 -16.80 9.01 11.06
C ALA A 411 -15.89 9.29 9.84
N ARG A 412 -14.63 9.66 10.06
CA ARG A 412 -13.64 9.90 8.99
C ARG A 412 -13.44 8.68 8.10
N LEU A 413 -13.39 7.47 8.68
CA LEU A 413 -13.30 6.23 7.91
C LEU A 413 -14.57 5.95 7.08
N ILE A 414 -15.76 6.20 7.63
CA ILE A 414 -17.03 6.08 6.92
C ILE A 414 -17.12 7.07 5.75
N VAL A 415 -16.73 8.33 5.94
CA VAL A 415 -16.70 9.31 4.84
C VAL A 415 -15.61 8.97 3.81
N ALA A 416 -14.48 8.39 4.22
CA ALA A 416 -13.47 7.90 3.29
C ALA A 416 -14.00 6.71 2.44
N ASP A 417 -14.71 5.75 3.04
CA ASP A 417 -15.37 4.66 2.32
C ASP A 417 -16.44 5.18 1.35
N ALA A 418 -17.22 6.16 1.78
CA ALA A 418 -18.22 6.84 0.96
C ALA A 418 -17.59 7.58 -0.24
N ALA A 419 -16.51 8.31 -0.01
CA ALA A 419 -15.74 9.01 -1.04
C ALA A 419 -15.11 8.02 -2.03
N LEU A 420 -14.51 6.93 -1.55
CA LEU A 420 -13.98 5.85 -2.40
C LEU A 420 -15.09 5.22 -3.27
N ALA A 421 -16.24 4.91 -2.68
CA ALA A 421 -17.39 4.35 -3.40
C ALA A 421 -18.02 5.33 -4.41
N ALA A 422 -17.86 6.64 -4.21
CA ALA A 422 -18.21 7.69 -5.17
C ALA A 422 -17.11 7.98 -6.21
N GLY A 423 -15.96 7.31 -6.14
CA GLY A 423 -14.79 7.59 -7.00
C GLY A 423 -14.01 8.86 -6.65
N GLN A 424 -14.33 9.54 -5.54
CA GLN A 424 -13.69 10.76 -5.05
C GLN A 424 -12.33 10.46 -4.36
N THR A 425 -11.38 9.86 -5.09
CA THR A 425 -10.11 9.34 -4.53
C THR A 425 -9.29 10.40 -3.80
N VAL A 426 -9.16 11.60 -4.38
CA VAL A 426 -8.43 12.74 -3.79
C VAL A 426 -9.05 13.18 -2.45
N ARG A 427 -10.39 13.12 -2.32
CA ARG A 427 -11.08 13.42 -1.06
C ARG A 427 -10.84 12.32 -0.03
N ALA A 428 -10.86 11.05 -0.44
CA ALA A 428 -10.52 9.93 0.44
C ALA A 428 -9.07 10.06 0.96
N GLU A 429 -8.10 10.37 0.10
CA GLU A 429 -6.71 10.65 0.49
C GLU A 429 -6.61 11.78 1.52
N GLN A 430 -7.32 12.91 1.32
CA GLN A 430 -7.33 14.03 2.27
C GLN A 430 -7.95 13.66 3.62
N LEU A 431 -9.04 12.89 3.63
CA LEU A 431 -9.72 12.42 4.85
C LEU A 431 -8.84 11.44 5.65
N LEU A 432 -8.15 10.54 4.94
CA LEU A 432 -7.27 9.51 5.52
C LEU A 432 -5.92 10.09 5.96
N ALA A 433 -5.39 11.10 5.27
CA ALA A 433 -4.15 11.77 5.65
C ALA A 433 -4.23 12.37 7.07
N ALA A 434 -5.39 12.88 7.47
CA ALA A 434 -5.67 13.38 8.82
C ALA A 434 -5.83 12.28 9.89
N LEU A 435 -5.78 10.99 9.51
CA LEU A 435 -5.71 9.83 10.42
C LEU A 435 -4.31 9.19 10.48
N SER A 436 -3.30 9.79 9.80
CA SER A 436 -1.96 9.19 9.68
C SER A 436 -1.24 9.11 11.03
N GLY A 437 -1.07 7.88 11.53
CA GLY A 437 -0.35 7.56 12.76
C GLY A 437 0.55 6.34 12.60
N PRO A 438 1.02 5.71 13.70
CA PRO A 438 1.74 4.44 13.61
C PRO A 438 0.85 3.34 13.04
N ALA A 439 1.28 2.74 11.92
CA ALA A 439 0.72 1.58 11.20
C ALA A 439 -0.74 1.18 11.53
N ASP A 440 -1.71 1.93 11.01
CA ASP A 440 -3.14 1.58 11.09
C ASP A 440 -3.57 0.85 9.81
N ALA A 441 -3.65 -0.48 9.89
CA ALA A 441 -3.99 -1.33 8.75
C ALA A 441 -5.36 -1.00 8.09
N ALA A 442 -6.29 -0.39 8.83
CA ALA A 442 -7.59 0.02 8.30
C ALA A 442 -7.52 1.34 7.50
N VAL A 443 -6.59 2.24 7.86
CA VAL A 443 -6.25 3.44 7.09
C VAL A 443 -5.40 3.06 5.88
N ASP A 444 -4.36 2.25 6.07
CA ASP A 444 -3.43 1.81 5.01
C ASP A 444 -4.15 1.07 3.87
N ALA A 445 -5.15 0.25 4.19
CA ALA A 445 -5.97 -0.43 3.18
C ALA A 445 -6.76 0.54 2.30
N ARG A 446 -7.31 1.61 2.90
CA ARG A 446 -8.09 2.65 2.18
C ARG A 446 -7.18 3.58 1.38
N LEU A 447 -6.00 3.93 1.90
CA LEU A 447 -4.97 4.69 1.17
C LEU A 447 -4.47 3.94 -0.07
N ARG A 448 -4.30 2.60 0.02
CA ARG A 448 -4.01 1.76 -1.15
C ARG A 448 -5.17 1.73 -2.15
N GLN A 449 -6.42 1.71 -1.70
CA GLN A 449 -7.58 1.78 -2.61
C GLN A 449 -7.71 3.14 -3.30
N ALA A 450 -7.40 4.24 -2.61
CA ALA A 450 -7.44 5.60 -3.14
C ALA A 450 -6.38 5.82 -4.21
N SER A 451 -5.11 5.51 -3.93
CA SER A 451 -4.00 5.64 -4.88
C SER A 451 -4.15 4.69 -6.09
N VAL A 452 -4.62 3.46 -5.90
CA VAL A 452 -5.01 2.54 -7.00
C VAL A 452 -6.25 3.04 -7.75
N GLY A 453 -7.01 3.98 -7.21
CA GLY A 453 -8.03 4.76 -7.92
C GLY A 453 -7.40 5.89 -8.76
N ALA A 454 -6.61 6.76 -8.11
CA ALA A 454 -5.95 7.90 -8.71
C ALA A 454 -5.10 7.52 -9.94
N ARG A 455 -4.29 6.45 -9.82
CA ARG A 455 -3.38 5.94 -10.87
C ARG A 455 -4.09 5.47 -12.14
N ARG A 456 -5.41 5.23 -12.15
CA ARG A 456 -6.18 4.78 -13.34
C ARG A 456 -6.31 5.86 -14.41
N THR A 457 -6.17 7.13 -14.02
CA THR A 457 -6.08 8.24 -14.98
C THR A 457 -4.87 8.08 -15.92
N LEU A 458 -3.83 7.38 -15.47
CA LEU A 458 -2.59 7.17 -16.22
C LEU A 458 -2.43 5.74 -16.72
N LEU A 459 -2.68 4.75 -15.86
CA LEU A 459 -2.48 3.33 -16.15
C LEU A 459 -3.79 2.63 -16.53
N PRO A 460 -3.73 1.67 -17.48
CA PRO A 460 -4.93 1.18 -18.13
C PRO A 460 -5.65 0.18 -17.22
N SER A 461 -6.67 0.63 -16.50
CA SER A 461 -7.44 -0.16 -15.51
C SER A 461 -8.86 0.36 -15.37
N PRO A 462 -9.90 -0.50 -15.40
CA PRO A 462 -11.27 -0.07 -15.62
C PRO A 462 -11.88 0.53 -14.36
N THR A 463 -12.89 1.38 -14.55
CA THR A 463 -13.45 2.20 -13.48
C THR A 463 -14.40 1.38 -12.61
N VAL A 464 -13.85 0.76 -11.55
CA VAL A 464 -14.62 0.12 -10.48
C VAL A 464 -14.32 0.83 -9.16
N ALA A 465 -15.25 1.64 -8.67
CA ALA A 465 -15.28 2.06 -7.28
C ALA A 465 -15.60 0.84 -6.38
N PRO A 466 -15.09 0.78 -5.12
CA PRO A 466 -15.56 -0.23 -4.18
C PRO A 466 -17.07 -0.06 -3.91
N ALA A 467 -17.75 -1.13 -3.54
CA ALA A 467 -19.13 -1.04 -3.10
C ALA A 467 -19.23 -0.19 -1.83
N LEU A 468 -20.22 0.71 -1.77
CA LEU A 468 -20.50 1.53 -0.60
C LEU A 468 -20.86 0.62 0.59
N ALA A 469 -19.92 0.43 1.53
CA ALA A 469 -20.12 -0.39 2.71
C ALA A 469 -21.10 0.29 3.67
N THR A 470 -22.10 -0.45 4.17
CA THR A 470 -23.09 0.13 5.09
C THR A 470 -22.52 0.24 6.50
N PRO A 471 -22.50 1.43 7.13
CA PRO A 471 -22.05 1.59 8.51
C PRO A 471 -22.82 0.69 9.47
N ARG A 472 -22.12 0.13 10.45
CA ARG A 472 -22.74 -0.66 11.52
C ARG A 472 -23.02 0.22 12.72
N VAL A 473 -24.27 0.26 13.15
CA VAL A 473 -24.63 0.91 14.41
C VAL A 473 -24.43 -0.09 15.55
N VAL A 474 -23.49 0.19 16.44
CA VAL A 474 -23.18 -0.63 17.62
C VAL A 474 -23.78 0.04 18.84
N CYS A 475 -24.73 -0.63 19.50
CA CYS A 475 -25.47 -0.08 20.64
C CYS A 475 -25.20 -0.88 21.92
N VAL A 476 -24.97 -0.16 23.03
CA VAL A 476 -24.64 -0.69 24.37
C VAL A 476 -25.21 0.23 25.47
N GLY A 477 -25.12 -0.19 26.73
CA GLY A 477 -25.45 0.66 27.89
C GLY A 477 -26.66 0.17 28.69
N SER A 478 -27.36 1.09 29.35
CA SER A 478 -28.47 0.82 30.28
C SER A 478 -29.68 1.71 30.03
N ALA A 479 -30.82 1.45 30.67
CA ALA A 479 -32.02 2.29 30.56
C ALA A 479 -31.83 3.77 30.98
N HIS A 480 -30.80 4.07 31.78
CA HIS A 480 -30.43 5.44 32.16
C HIS A 480 -29.38 6.06 31.24
N THR A 481 -28.59 5.22 30.55
CA THR A 481 -27.45 5.59 29.71
C THR A 481 -27.36 4.70 28.47
N PRO A 482 -28.35 4.73 27.55
CA PRO A 482 -28.24 4.02 26.28
C PRO A 482 -27.26 4.77 25.38
N TYR A 483 -26.34 4.04 24.76
CA TYR A 483 -25.32 4.56 23.86
C TYR A 483 -25.37 3.80 22.54
N CYS A 484 -25.15 4.51 21.43
CA CYS A 484 -24.89 3.90 20.13
C CYS A 484 -23.74 4.68 19.48
N GLU A 485 -22.99 4.02 18.61
CA GLU A 485 -21.91 4.61 17.81
C GLU A 485 -21.89 3.96 16.43
N LEU A 486 -21.61 4.75 15.39
CA LEU A 486 -21.34 4.21 14.05
C LEU A 486 -19.90 3.68 13.94
N TRP A 487 -19.79 2.45 13.44
CA TRP A 487 -18.54 1.80 13.06
C TRP A 487 -18.48 1.61 11.53
N PRO A 488 -17.29 1.68 10.91
CA PRO A 488 -17.13 1.36 9.50
C PRO A 488 -17.74 0.00 9.14
N GLY A 489 -18.44 -0.02 8.01
CA GLY A 489 -18.95 -1.26 7.43
C GLY A 489 -17.78 -2.15 6.99
N ASP A 490 -17.94 -3.47 7.12
CA ASP A 490 -17.06 -4.37 6.38
C ASP A 490 -17.39 -4.24 4.89
N ALA A 491 -16.37 -4.11 4.05
CA ALA A 491 -16.58 -4.26 2.61
C ALA A 491 -17.05 -5.71 2.36
N PRO A 492 -18.12 -5.94 1.59
CA PRO A 492 -18.55 -7.30 1.28
C PRO A 492 -17.42 -8.02 0.56
N ALA A 493 -17.07 -9.22 1.02
CA ALA A 493 -16.00 -10.01 0.45
C ALA A 493 -16.34 -10.36 -1.01
N ASP A 494 -15.58 -9.80 -1.95
CA ASP A 494 -15.67 -10.18 -3.37
C ASP A 494 -15.12 -11.62 -3.51
N PRO A 495 -15.96 -12.62 -3.82
CA PRO A 495 -15.52 -14.02 -3.84
C PRO A 495 -14.41 -14.25 -4.87
N GLY A 496 -14.50 -13.58 -6.02
CA GLY A 496 -13.51 -13.64 -7.09
C GLY A 496 -12.15 -13.05 -6.72
N ALA A 497 -12.00 -12.31 -5.61
CA ALA A 497 -10.76 -11.62 -5.25
C ALA A 497 -9.57 -12.58 -5.06
N VAL A 498 -9.77 -13.73 -4.42
CA VAL A 498 -8.70 -14.73 -4.20
C VAL A 498 -8.14 -15.24 -5.54
N HIS A 499 -9.03 -15.45 -6.51
CA HIS A 499 -8.68 -15.86 -7.87
C HIS A 499 -8.07 -14.71 -8.68
N ALA A 500 -8.52 -13.47 -8.50
CA ALA A 500 -7.92 -12.29 -9.14
C ALA A 500 -6.48 -12.05 -8.65
N ASP A 501 -6.22 -12.19 -7.34
CA ASP A 501 -4.87 -12.09 -6.77
C ASP A 501 -3.98 -13.27 -7.18
N ALA A 502 -4.54 -14.46 -7.40
CA ALA A 502 -3.82 -15.58 -8.03
C ALA A 502 -3.50 -15.29 -9.50
N ALA A 503 -4.43 -14.71 -10.26
CA ALA A 503 -4.25 -14.34 -11.65
C ALA A 503 -3.18 -13.25 -11.83
N LEU A 504 -3.22 -12.18 -11.02
CA LEU A 504 -2.22 -11.10 -11.04
C LEU A 504 -0.81 -11.62 -10.72
N ARG A 505 -0.67 -12.50 -9.72
CA ARG A 505 0.63 -13.14 -9.41
C ARG A 505 1.12 -14.04 -10.55
N ALA A 506 0.23 -14.85 -11.15
CA ALA A 506 0.57 -15.67 -12.30
C ALA A 506 0.96 -14.83 -13.53
N TYR A 507 0.29 -13.70 -13.76
CA TYR A 507 0.59 -12.77 -14.85
C TYR A 507 1.96 -12.09 -14.67
N ALA A 508 2.26 -11.63 -13.45
CA ALA A 508 3.58 -11.09 -13.09
C ALA A 508 4.69 -12.13 -13.23
N ALA A 509 4.42 -13.40 -12.88
CA ALA A 509 5.30 -14.55 -13.10
C ALA A 509 5.34 -15.05 -14.56
N ARG A 510 4.74 -14.34 -15.52
CA ARG A 510 4.61 -14.69 -16.95
C ARG A 510 3.95 -16.05 -17.24
N SER A 511 3.26 -16.62 -16.26
CA SER A 511 2.52 -17.87 -16.35
C SER A 511 1.11 -17.63 -16.92
N TYR A 512 1.05 -17.04 -18.12
CA TYR A 512 -0.17 -16.42 -18.65
C TYR A 512 -1.37 -17.38 -18.80
N ALA A 513 -1.14 -18.65 -19.13
CA ALA A 513 -2.20 -19.67 -19.15
C ALA A 513 -2.84 -19.85 -17.75
N VAL A 514 -2.04 -19.92 -16.69
CA VAL A 514 -2.53 -20.00 -15.30
C VAL A 514 -3.22 -18.69 -14.91
N ALA A 515 -2.70 -17.55 -15.36
CA ALA A 515 -3.36 -16.26 -15.15
C ALA A 515 -4.74 -16.20 -15.81
N ALA A 516 -4.90 -16.76 -17.01
CA ALA A 516 -6.17 -16.81 -17.71
C ALA A 516 -7.18 -17.74 -17.02
N THR A 517 -6.74 -18.92 -16.54
CA THR A 517 -7.59 -19.82 -15.73
C THR A 517 -8.06 -19.14 -14.45
N GLN A 518 -7.15 -18.52 -13.69
CA GLN A 518 -7.51 -17.86 -12.43
C GLN A 518 -8.37 -16.61 -12.67
N ALA A 519 -8.11 -15.82 -13.70
CA ALA A 519 -8.95 -14.68 -14.06
C ALA A 519 -10.35 -15.13 -14.49
N ARG A 520 -10.49 -16.30 -15.12
CA ARG A 520 -11.78 -16.89 -15.47
C ARG A 520 -12.58 -17.24 -14.21
N SER A 521 -11.99 -17.91 -13.22
CA SER A 521 -12.66 -18.19 -11.95
C SER A 521 -13.00 -16.95 -11.12
N ALA A 522 -12.19 -15.88 -11.21
CA ALA A 522 -12.55 -14.58 -10.63
C ALA A 522 -13.81 -13.97 -11.28
N VAL A 523 -13.93 -14.09 -12.60
CA VAL A 523 -15.08 -13.63 -13.39
C VAL A 523 -16.31 -14.53 -13.19
N GLU A 524 -16.15 -15.84 -13.06
CA GLU A 524 -17.24 -16.78 -12.79
C GLU A 524 -17.92 -16.50 -11.44
N GLN A 525 -17.14 -16.09 -10.43
CA GLN A 525 -17.63 -15.79 -9.09
C GLN A 525 -18.14 -14.34 -8.95
N SER A 526 -17.57 -13.40 -9.71
CA SER A 526 -17.94 -11.98 -9.69
C SER A 526 -18.11 -11.40 -11.11
N PRO A 527 -19.12 -11.84 -11.88
CA PRO A 527 -19.24 -11.53 -13.31
C PRO A 527 -19.44 -10.04 -13.63
N ALA A 528 -20.00 -9.27 -12.70
CA ALA A 528 -20.15 -7.82 -12.81
C ALA A 528 -18.84 -7.04 -12.55
N ASN A 529 -17.78 -7.68 -12.02
CA ASN A 529 -16.53 -6.98 -11.71
C ASN A 529 -15.70 -6.72 -12.98
N ARG A 530 -15.81 -5.49 -13.49
CA ARG A 530 -15.14 -5.04 -14.72
C ARG A 530 -13.61 -5.20 -14.68
N ARG A 531 -12.97 -5.16 -13.49
CA ARG A 531 -11.51 -5.39 -13.38
C ARG A 531 -11.15 -6.82 -13.73
N TYR A 532 -11.94 -7.80 -13.29
CA TYR A 532 -11.67 -9.22 -13.55
C TYR A 532 -11.93 -9.57 -15.02
N GLN A 533 -12.95 -8.95 -15.61
CA GLN A 533 -13.25 -9.09 -17.05
C GLN A 533 -12.10 -8.55 -17.92
N LEU A 534 -11.56 -7.35 -17.63
CA LEU A 534 -10.39 -6.84 -18.35
C LEU A 534 -9.12 -7.66 -18.08
N LEU A 535 -8.92 -8.12 -16.84
CA LEU A 535 -7.80 -9.00 -16.46
C LEU A 535 -7.85 -10.33 -17.23
N LEU A 536 -9.03 -10.93 -17.39
CA LEU A 536 -9.24 -12.14 -18.18
C LEU A 536 -8.89 -11.94 -19.66
N VAL A 537 -9.40 -10.88 -20.30
CA VAL A 537 -9.09 -10.59 -21.72
C VAL A 537 -7.58 -10.34 -21.91
N ARG A 538 -6.91 -9.65 -20.99
CA ARG A 538 -5.45 -9.47 -21.00
C ARG A 538 -4.68 -10.76 -20.79
N ALA A 539 -5.11 -11.61 -19.86
CA ALA A 539 -4.47 -12.88 -19.59
C ALA A 539 -4.61 -13.87 -20.76
N LEU A 540 -5.77 -13.90 -21.42
CA LEU A 540 -5.99 -14.66 -22.65
C LEU A 540 -5.11 -14.15 -23.80
N LEU A 541 -5.01 -12.83 -23.99
CA LEU A 541 -4.13 -12.23 -24.99
C LEU A 541 -2.64 -12.54 -24.71
N ALA A 542 -2.18 -12.42 -23.47
CA ALA A 542 -0.81 -12.76 -23.09
C ALA A 542 -0.52 -14.28 -23.13
N ALA A 543 -1.56 -15.11 -23.09
CA ALA A 543 -1.48 -16.56 -23.29
C ALA A 543 -1.58 -16.99 -24.77
N ASP A 544 -1.51 -16.04 -25.71
CA ASP A 544 -1.64 -16.23 -27.16
C ASP A 544 -2.99 -16.86 -27.59
N GLN A 545 -4.09 -16.41 -26.95
CA GLN A 545 -5.47 -16.84 -27.25
C GLN A 545 -6.34 -15.66 -27.73
N PRO A 546 -5.97 -14.97 -28.83
CA PRO A 546 -6.64 -13.74 -29.25
C PRO A 546 -8.10 -13.93 -29.67
N GLN A 547 -8.50 -15.12 -30.15
CA GLN A 547 -9.90 -15.43 -30.47
C GLN A 547 -10.77 -15.48 -29.20
N GLN A 548 -10.39 -16.26 -28.18
CA GLN A 548 -11.08 -16.29 -26.88
C GLN A 548 -11.08 -14.91 -26.19
N ALA A 549 -9.99 -14.15 -26.34
CA ALA A 549 -9.92 -12.78 -25.82
C ALA A 549 -10.93 -11.85 -26.51
N LEU A 550 -11.09 -11.94 -27.83
CA LEU A 550 -12.08 -11.17 -28.59
C LEU A 550 -13.52 -11.60 -28.27
N GLU A 551 -13.79 -12.90 -28.19
CA GLU A 551 -15.09 -13.44 -27.77
C GLU A 551 -15.51 -12.89 -26.41
N ARG A 552 -14.62 -12.97 -25.41
CA ARG A 552 -14.89 -12.46 -24.06
C ARG A 552 -15.02 -10.94 -24.01
N ALA A 553 -14.25 -10.21 -24.81
CA ALA A 553 -14.39 -8.76 -24.95
C ALA A 553 -15.75 -8.37 -25.54
N ASN A 554 -16.24 -9.13 -26.52
CA ASN A 554 -17.57 -8.92 -27.12
C ASN A 554 -18.70 -9.20 -26.14
N GLU A 555 -18.65 -10.33 -25.42
CA GLU A 555 -19.65 -10.74 -24.42
C GLU A 555 -19.83 -9.69 -23.30
N PHE A 556 -18.72 -9.12 -22.81
CA PHE A 556 -18.77 -8.03 -21.85
C PHE A 556 -19.37 -6.75 -22.47
N LEU A 557 -18.93 -6.36 -23.66
CA LEU A 557 -19.37 -5.12 -24.32
C LEU A 557 -20.80 -5.19 -24.87
N SER A 558 -21.44 -6.37 -24.93
CA SER A 558 -22.88 -6.50 -25.18
C SER A 558 -23.75 -6.32 -23.94
N HIS A 559 -23.17 -6.23 -22.74
CA HIS A 559 -23.90 -6.27 -21.46
C HIS A 559 -23.47 -5.19 -20.47
N GLY A 560 -23.60 -3.92 -20.86
CA GLY A 560 -23.53 -2.79 -19.94
C GLY A 560 -23.14 -1.47 -20.61
N GLU A 561 -22.80 -0.48 -19.79
CA GLU A 561 -22.16 0.76 -20.24
C GLU A 561 -20.81 0.46 -20.91
N PRO A 562 -20.44 1.17 -22.00
CA PRO A 562 -19.12 1.06 -22.60
C PRO A 562 -18.00 1.23 -21.56
N GLU A 563 -16.99 0.35 -21.60
CA GLU A 563 -15.78 0.48 -20.78
C GLU A 563 -14.61 0.79 -21.74
N PRO A 564 -14.09 2.03 -21.76
CA PRO A 564 -13.19 2.48 -22.82
C PRO A 564 -11.83 1.76 -22.79
N GLU A 565 -11.39 1.31 -21.61
CA GLU A 565 -10.21 0.44 -21.46
C GLU A 565 -10.35 -0.92 -22.16
N LEU A 566 -11.57 -1.47 -22.23
CA LEU A 566 -11.83 -2.71 -22.95
C LEU A 566 -12.04 -2.45 -24.45
N LEU A 567 -12.63 -1.31 -24.83
CA LEU A 567 -12.67 -0.88 -26.24
C LEU A 567 -11.24 -0.67 -26.79
N ALA A 568 -10.34 -0.05 -26.02
CA ALA A 568 -8.93 0.10 -26.41
C ALA A 568 -8.23 -1.26 -26.58
N LEU A 569 -8.49 -2.21 -25.67
CA LEU A 569 -7.95 -3.57 -25.76
C LEU A 569 -8.55 -4.37 -26.92
N ARG A 570 -9.87 -4.24 -27.19
CA ARG A 570 -10.53 -4.89 -28.33
C ARG A 570 -10.09 -4.28 -29.66
N SER A 571 -9.82 -2.98 -29.71
CA SER A 571 -9.16 -2.32 -30.85
C SER A 571 -7.80 -2.94 -31.15
N ALA A 572 -6.99 -3.24 -30.12
CA ALA A 572 -5.71 -3.93 -30.29
C ALA A 572 -5.88 -5.38 -30.79
N LEU A 573 -6.83 -6.14 -30.22
CA LEU A 573 -7.18 -7.49 -30.69
C LEU A 573 -7.63 -7.47 -32.16
N HIS A 574 -8.46 -6.51 -32.56
CA HIS A 574 -8.89 -6.34 -33.95
C HIS A 574 -7.74 -5.95 -34.90
N ARG A 575 -6.68 -5.27 -34.43
CA ARG A 575 -5.46 -5.06 -35.24
C ARG A 575 -4.68 -6.37 -35.43
N GLN A 576 -4.51 -7.16 -34.36
CA GLN A 576 -3.82 -8.45 -34.42
C GLN A 576 -4.54 -9.49 -35.29
N LEU A 577 -5.87 -9.44 -35.32
CA LEU A 577 -6.73 -10.31 -36.11
C LEU A 577 -7.09 -9.73 -37.50
N GLU A 578 -6.29 -8.78 -38.01
CA GLU A 578 -6.45 -8.18 -39.35
C GLU A 578 -7.85 -7.60 -39.67
N HIS A 579 -8.56 -7.09 -38.66
CA HIS A 579 -9.88 -6.46 -38.76
C HIS A 579 -9.81 -4.92 -38.59
N PRO A 580 -9.16 -4.17 -39.51
CA PRO A 580 -8.80 -2.75 -39.29
C PRO A 580 -10.02 -1.81 -39.14
N GLN A 581 -11.15 -2.12 -39.78
CA GLN A 581 -12.37 -1.29 -39.68
C GLN A 581 -12.97 -1.35 -38.26
N ALA A 582 -13.05 -2.54 -37.68
CA ALA A 582 -13.51 -2.73 -36.29
C ALA A 582 -12.51 -2.11 -35.30
N ALA A 583 -11.21 -2.29 -35.53
CA ALA A 583 -10.16 -1.66 -34.73
C ALA A 583 -10.29 -0.13 -34.70
N ALA A 584 -10.54 0.50 -35.86
CA ALA A 584 -10.68 1.95 -35.97
C ALA A 584 -12.00 2.47 -35.37
N ALA A 585 -13.08 1.67 -35.38
CA ALA A 585 -14.32 2.00 -34.71
C ALA A 585 -14.15 2.00 -33.18
N ASP A 586 -13.58 0.92 -32.62
CA ASP A 586 -13.29 0.81 -31.20
C ASP A 586 -12.29 1.88 -30.71
N ALA A 587 -11.24 2.17 -31.49
CA ALA A 587 -10.27 3.20 -31.15
C ALA A 587 -10.95 4.59 -31.02
N ARG A 588 -11.84 4.93 -31.97
CA ARG A 588 -12.58 6.20 -31.94
C ARG A 588 -13.56 6.26 -30.77
N ALA A 589 -14.24 5.16 -30.46
CA ALA A 589 -15.16 5.08 -29.34
C ALA A 589 -14.42 5.21 -27.98
N ALA A 590 -13.26 4.56 -27.83
CA ALA A 590 -12.43 4.68 -26.64
C ALA A 590 -11.85 6.10 -26.47
N LEU A 591 -11.29 6.70 -27.53
CA LEU A 591 -10.71 8.05 -27.50
C LEU A 591 -11.74 9.17 -27.29
N ALA A 592 -13.03 8.90 -27.46
CA ALA A 592 -14.11 9.84 -27.17
C ALA A 592 -14.54 9.84 -25.69
N ASP A 593 -14.08 8.88 -24.88
CA ASP A 593 -14.47 8.74 -23.48
C ASP A 593 -13.41 9.32 -22.53
N PRO A 594 -13.74 10.31 -21.68
CA PRO A 594 -12.78 10.92 -20.77
C PRO A 594 -12.28 9.99 -19.65
N ARG A 595 -12.84 8.77 -19.51
CA ARG A 595 -12.39 7.75 -18.56
C ARG A 595 -11.24 6.88 -19.11
N LEU A 596 -10.86 7.04 -20.38
CA LEU A 596 -9.73 6.31 -20.98
C LEU A 596 -8.40 6.80 -20.39
N SER A 597 -7.57 5.89 -19.88
CA SER A 597 -6.26 6.23 -19.30
C SER A 597 -5.28 6.80 -20.33
N VAL A 598 -4.34 7.63 -19.86
CA VAL A 598 -3.26 8.18 -20.70
C VAL A 598 -2.47 7.08 -21.44
N SER A 599 -2.20 5.94 -20.79
CA SER A 599 -1.53 4.81 -21.46
C SER A 599 -2.34 4.28 -22.64
N SER A 600 -3.65 4.07 -22.46
CA SER A 600 -4.50 3.55 -23.54
C SER A 600 -4.77 4.60 -24.63
N GLN A 601 -4.81 5.90 -24.29
CA GLN A 601 -4.82 6.98 -25.29
C GLN A 601 -3.55 6.96 -26.15
N ILE A 602 -2.36 6.85 -25.53
CA ILE A 602 -1.08 6.74 -26.23
C ILE A 602 -1.05 5.50 -27.14
N ASP A 603 -1.42 4.33 -26.62
CA ASP A 603 -1.37 3.06 -27.36
C ASP A 603 -2.36 3.00 -28.55
N LEU A 604 -3.44 3.79 -28.52
CA LEU A 604 -4.36 3.94 -29.64
C LEU A 604 -3.91 5.00 -30.66
N LEU A 605 -3.23 6.06 -30.22
CA LEU A 605 -2.78 7.15 -31.09
C LEU A 605 -1.47 6.83 -31.82
N LEU A 606 -0.54 6.10 -31.19
CA LEU A 606 0.79 5.79 -31.75
C LEU A 606 0.81 5.28 -33.21
N PRO A 607 -0.13 4.41 -33.67
CA PRO A 607 -0.14 3.94 -35.06
C PRO A 607 -0.58 4.96 -36.12
N SER A 608 -1.29 6.03 -35.74
CA SER A 608 -1.91 6.98 -36.67
C SER A 608 -1.49 8.43 -36.48
N ASP A 609 -1.30 8.87 -35.24
CA ASP A 609 -0.76 10.18 -34.88
C ASP A 609 0.19 10.08 -33.66
N PRO A 610 1.48 9.76 -33.90
CA PRO A 610 2.50 9.75 -32.86
C PRO A 610 2.85 11.15 -32.34
N ALA A 611 2.44 12.24 -33.01
CA ALA A 611 2.61 13.60 -32.51
C ALA A 611 1.54 13.93 -31.46
N GLN A 612 0.28 13.54 -31.69
CA GLN A 612 -0.78 13.62 -30.70
C GLN A 612 -0.52 12.71 -29.50
N ALA A 613 0.01 11.49 -29.71
CA ALA A 613 0.44 10.61 -28.61
C ALA A 613 1.50 11.27 -27.70
N ARG A 614 2.47 11.99 -28.29
CA ARG A 614 3.46 12.79 -27.55
C ARG A 614 2.83 13.97 -26.81
N ALA A 615 1.87 14.66 -27.42
CA ALA A 615 1.16 15.77 -26.78
C ALA A 615 0.35 15.29 -25.55
N VAL A 616 -0.32 14.13 -25.65
CA VAL A 616 -1.02 13.49 -24.53
C VAL A 616 -0.05 13.13 -23.40
N PHE A 617 1.11 12.56 -23.71
CA PHE A 617 2.14 12.29 -22.70
C PHE A 617 2.69 13.57 -22.05
N ALA A 618 2.99 14.61 -22.84
CA ALA A 618 3.50 15.88 -22.34
C ALA A 618 2.47 16.62 -21.45
N ALA A 619 1.18 16.53 -21.77
CA ALA A 619 0.12 17.02 -20.88
C ALA A 619 0.09 16.23 -19.56
N ALA A 620 0.20 14.90 -19.63
CA ALA A 620 0.22 14.03 -18.46
C ALA A 620 1.41 14.29 -17.52
N GLN A 621 2.61 14.60 -18.06
CA GLN A 621 3.82 14.92 -17.27
C GLN A 621 3.59 16.02 -16.21
N HIS A 622 2.69 16.97 -16.48
CA HIS A 622 2.39 18.09 -15.59
C HIS A 622 1.28 17.80 -14.56
N SER A 623 0.68 16.60 -14.61
CA SER A 623 -0.34 16.17 -13.65
C SER A 623 0.31 15.68 -12.34
N PRO A 624 -0.23 16.06 -11.16
CA PRO A 624 0.19 15.49 -9.88
C PRO A 624 0.16 13.96 -9.85
N MET A 625 -0.71 13.34 -10.64
CA MET A 625 -0.84 11.88 -10.76
C MET A 625 0.43 11.20 -11.30
N MET A 626 1.32 11.90 -12.01
CA MET A 626 2.59 11.30 -12.46
C MET A 626 3.53 11.00 -11.28
N GLY A 627 3.38 11.70 -10.15
CA GLY A 627 4.09 11.39 -8.91
C GLY A 627 3.59 10.10 -8.22
N GLU A 628 2.42 9.59 -8.61
CA GLU A 628 1.87 8.33 -8.13
C GLU A 628 2.32 7.11 -8.95
N LEU A 629 2.98 7.29 -10.11
CA LEU A 629 3.55 6.16 -10.83
C LEU A 629 4.85 5.68 -10.18
N SER A 630 5.20 4.41 -10.37
CA SER A 630 6.59 4.02 -10.11
C SER A 630 7.49 4.69 -11.15
N ASP A 631 8.73 5.02 -10.76
CA ASP A 631 9.72 5.55 -11.70
C ASP A 631 9.95 4.62 -12.91
N THR A 632 9.71 3.31 -12.77
CA THR A 632 9.81 2.35 -13.88
C THR A 632 8.59 2.42 -14.82
N ASP A 633 7.37 2.59 -14.30
CA ASP A 633 6.17 2.76 -15.13
C ASP A 633 6.22 4.10 -15.90
N ALA A 634 6.64 5.17 -15.23
CA ALA A 634 6.84 6.48 -15.84
C ALA A 634 7.91 6.44 -16.95
N ALA A 635 8.99 5.67 -16.74
CA ALA A 635 10.00 5.45 -17.78
C ALA A 635 9.43 4.70 -18.99
N TYR A 636 8.66 3.63 -18.78
CA TYR A 636 8.06 2.89 -19.89
C TYR A 636 6.99 3.68 -20.66
N LEU A 637 6.24 4.58 -20.02
CA LEU A 637 5.36 5.52 -20.74
C LEU A 637 6.16 6.49 -21.63
N ALA A 638 7.28 7.01 -21.13
CA ALA A 638 8.16 7.88 -21.92
C ALA A 638 8.80 7.14 -23.11
N VAL A 639 9.23 5.89 -22.92
CA VAL A 639 9.79 5.04 -24.00
C VAL A 639 8.78 4.82 -25.13
N ARG A 640 7.49 4.58 -24.82
CA ARG A 640 6.44 4.34 -25.84
C ARG A 640 6.31 5.48 -26.84
N VAL A 641 6.40 6.73 -26.39
CA VAL A 641 6.32 7.92 -27.26
C VAL A 641 7.69 8.36 -27.82
N GLY A 642 8.77 7.69 -27.44
CA GLY A 642 10.14 8.03 -27.83
C GLY A 642 10.70 9.28 -27.13
N ASP A 643 10.21 9.61 -25.93
CA ASP A 643 10.85 10.60 -25.06
C ASP A 643 11.95 9.93 -24.24
N ASP A 644 13.08 9.69 -24.90
CA ASP A 644 14.27 9.10 -24.28
C ASP A 644 14.83 9.96 -23.13
N ALA A 645 14.58 11.28 -23.14
CA ALA A 645 15.08 12.18 -22.10
C ALA A 645 14.34 11.97 -20.77
N SER A 646 13.01 11.94 -20.80
CA SER A 646 12.18 11.65 -19.62
C SER A 646 12.32 10.18 -19.20
N ALA A 647 12.43 9.25 -20.15
CA ALA A 647 12.69 7.84 -19.87
C ALA A 647 14.00 7.64 -19.10
N ALA A 648 15.08 8.29 -19.52
CA ALA A 648 16.36 8.22 -18.84
C ALA A 648 16.28 8.77 -17.42
N GLN A 649 15.67 9.95 -17.23
CA GLN A 649 15.51 10.54 -15.90
C GLN A 649 14.74 9.63 -14.94
N ALA A 650 13.67 8.99 -15.42
CA ALA A 650 12.86 8.09 -14.62
C ALA A 650 13.60 6.78 -14.28
N PHE A 651 14.25 6.13 -15.26
CA PHE A 651 15.12 4.97 -14.98
C PHE A 651 16.28 5.31 -14.04
N ASP A 652 16.89 6.49 -14.17
CA ASP A 652 17.99 6.95 -13.31
C ASP A 652 17.52 7.18 -11.86
N ARG A 653 16.30 7.71 -11.63
CA ARG A 653 15.70 7.80 -10.27
C ARG A 653 15.38 6.41 -9.70
N ALA A 654 14.77 5.52 -10.48
CA ALA A 654 14.52 4.14 -10.07
C ALA A 654 15.83 3.44 -9.66
N ALA A 655 16.92 3.69 -10.39
CA ALA A 655 18.24 3.14 -10.07
C ALA A 655 18.82 3.73 -8.77
N GLN A 656 18.71 5.04 -8.56
CA GLN A 656 19.20 5.73 -7.36
C GLN A 656 18.46 5.28 -6.09
N HIS A 657 17.14 5.04 -6.19
CA HIS A 657 16.32 4.53 -5.08
C HIS A 657 16.44 3.01 -4.85
N GLY A 658 17.21 2.28 -5.68
CA GLY A 658 17.32 0.82 -5.61
C GLY A 658 16.04 0.08 -6.03
N GLN A 659 15.14 0.75 -6.76
CA GLN A 659 13.81 0.26 -7.16
C GLN A 659 13.75 -0.22 -8.62
N LEU A 660 14.77 0.06 -9.45
CA LEU A 660 14.84 -0.40 -10.83
C LEU A 660 14.95 -1.95 -10.89
N PRO A 661 13.97 -2.67 -11.45
CA PRO A 661 14.00 -4.13 -11.50
C PRO A 661 14.98 -4.64 -12.56
N ASP A 662 15.53 -5.84 -12.35
CA ASP A 662 16.57 -6.41 -13.22
C ASP A 662 16.17 -6.48 -14.71
N HIS A 663 14.88 -6.65 -15.03
CA HIS A 663 14.39 -6.69 -16.40
C HIS A 663 14.47 -5.35 -17.14
N ALA A 664 14.43 -4.22 -16.41
CA ALA A 664 14.51 -2.88 -16.99
C ALA A 664 15.96 -2.42 -17.24
N LEU A 665 16.97 -3.17 -16.79
CA LEU A 665 18.38 -2.81 -16.95
C LEU A 665 18.81 -2.68 -18.42
N LEU A 666 18.33 -3.57 -19.30
CA LEU A 666 18.62 -3.48 -20.73
C LEU A 666 17.96 -2.24 -21.35
N ASP A 667 16.70 -1.96 -21.01
CA ASP A 667 15.94 -0.85 -21.57
C ASP A 667 16.53 0.50 -21.14
N ALA A 668 16.91 0.65 -19.86
CA ALA A 668 17.66 1.80 -19.35
C ALA A 668 19.00 1.98 -20.07
N GLY A 669 19.73 0.88 -20.33
CA GLY A 669 20.97 0.88 -21.11
C GLY A 669 20.77 1.34 -22.57
N TYR A 670 19.71 0.87 -23.23
CA TYR A 670 19.38 1.28 -24.60
C TYR A 670 18.90 2.74 -24.69
N VAL A 671 18.09 3.22 -23.73
CA VAL A 671 17.67 4.62 -23.63
C VAL A 671 18.88 5.53 -23.41
N ALA A 672 19.74 5.22 -22.43
CA ALA A 672 20.99 5.94 -22.21
C ALA A 672 21.89 5.93 -23.46
N GLY A 673 21.90 4.81 -24.19
CA GLY A 673 22.58 4.67 -25.47
C GLY A 673 22.06 5.62 -26.56
N ARG A 674 20.74 5.74 -26.73
CA ARG A 674 20.13 6.67 -27.71
C ARG A 674 20.40 8.14 -27.38
N LEU A 675 20.49 8.49 -26.09
CA LEU A 675 20.95 9.81 -25.64
C LEU A 675 22.48 10.03 -25.77
N GLY A 676 23.24 9.03 -26.26
CA GLY A 676 24.70 9.11 -26.35
C GLY A 676 25.43 9.10 -24.99
N ARG A 677 24.76 8.71 -23.90
CA ARG A 677 25.34 8.59 -22.54
C ARG A 677 26.12 7.27 -22.39
N SER A 678 27.12 7.06 -23.24
CA SER A 678 27.72 5.73 -23.47
C SER A 678 28.29 5.03 -22.22
N GLN A 679 28.80 5.76 -21.23
CA GLN A 679 29.24 5.17 -19.95
C GLN A 679 28.05 4.63 -19.13
N VAL A 680 27.01 5.44 -18.95
CA VAL A 680 25.77 5.06 -18.24
C VAL A 680 25.12 3.83 -18.90
N ALA A 681 25.11 3.80 -20.23
CA ALA A 681 24.65 2.64 -20.99
C ALA A 681 25.49 1.38 -20.71
N VAL A 682 26.82 1.49 -20.72
CA VAL A 682 27.74 0.40 -20.38
C VAL A 682 27.53 -0.13 -18.96
N ASP A 683 27.30 0.74 -17.98
CA ASP A 683 27.11 0.31 -16.59
C ASP A 683 25.74 -0.36 -16.37
N TYR A 684 24.67 0.09 -17.05
CA TYR A 684 23.40 -0.65 -17.10
C TYR A 684 23.56 -2.02 -17.79
N PHE A 685 24.28 -2.11 -18.91
CA PHE A 685 24.51 -3.39 -19.60
C PHE A 685 25.36 -4.36 -18.77
N LYS A 686 26.40 -3.90 -18.05
CA LYS A 686 27.16 -4.74 -17.09
C LYS A 686 26.25 -5.28 -15.99
N ARG A 687 25.41 -4.43 -15.38
CA ARG A 687 24.44 -4.87 -14.36
C ARG A 687 23.47 -5.91 -14.92
N ALA A 688 23.05 -5.80 -16.17
CA ALA A 688 22.20 -6.79 -16.84
C ALA A 688 22.94 -8.13 -17.07
N ILE A 689 24.23 -8.09 -17.44
CA ILE A 689 25.10 -9.27 -17.54
C ILE A 689 25.24 -9.96 -16.17
N ASP A 690 25.54 -9.20 -15.11
CA ASP A 690 25.65 -9.72 -13.75
C ASP A 690 24.33 -10.27 -13.20
N ALA A 691 23.19 -9.67 -13.56
CA ALA A 691 21.87 -10.19 -13.22
C ALA A 691 21.54 -11.49 -13.98
N ALA A 692 21.94 -11.61 -15.24
CA ALA A 692 21.71 -12.79 -16.05
C ALA A 692 22.58 -13.98 -15.62
N GLU A 693 23.87 -13.75 -15.38
CA GLU A 693 24.77 -14.78 -14.86
C GLU A 693 24.42 -15.23 -13.44
N ALA A 694 23.83 -14.35 -12.61
CA ALA A 694 23.27 -14.70 -11.30
C ALA A 694 21.89 -15.39 -11.38
N GLY A 695 21.36 -15.68 -12.59
CA GLY A 695 20.04 -16.30 -12.78
C GLY A 695 18.84 -15.41 -12.41
N ARG A 696 19.05 -14.13 -12.11
CA ARG A 696 18.00 -13.16 -11.74
C ARG A 696 17.31 -12.55 -12.97
N LEU A 697 18.02 -12.50 -14.11
CA LEU A 697 17.51 -12.01 -15.39
C LEU A 697 17.55 -13.11 -16.46
N ALA A 698 16.40 -13.60 -16.88
CA ALA A 698 16.30 -14.61 -17.94
C ALA A 698 16.62 -14.00 -19.32
N LEU A 699 17.88 -14.10 -19.76
CA LEU A 699 18.31 -13.82 -21.13
C LEU A 699 18.59 -15.13 -21.88
N THR A 700 18.31 -15.16 -23.19
CA THR A 700 18.86 -16.21 -24.06
C THR A 700 20.38 -16.02 -24.19
N PRO A 701 21.17 -17.08 -24.50
CA PRO A 701 22.61 -16.94 -24.69
C PRO A 701 22.96 -15.86 -25.73
N GLN A 702 22.27 -15.86 -26.87
CA GLN A 702 22.43 -14.85 -27.92
C GLN A 702 22.12 -13.43 -27.43
N ARG A 703 21.10 -13.23 -26.58
CA ARG A 703 20.81 -11.89 -26.03
C ARG A 703 21.84 -11.43 -25.00
N LEU A 704 22.43 -12.36 -24.24
CA LEU A 704 23.57 -12.07 -23.36
C LEU A 704 24.82 -11.71 -24.19
N PHE A 705 25.07 -12.42 -25.29
CA PHE A 705 26.15 -12.10 -26.24
C PHE A 705 25.97 -10.71 -26.87
N GLU A 706 24.76 -10.38 -27.34
CA GLU A 706 24.42 -9.03 -27.83
C GLU A 706 24.66 -7.96 -26.76
N THR A 707 24.27 -8.21 -25.51
CA THR A 707 24.52 -7.27 -24.40
C THR A 707 26.03 -7.05 -24.19
N ARG A 708 26.84 -8.12 -24.26
CA ARG A 708 28.31 -8.04 -24.22
C ARG A 708 28.92 -7.36 -25.47
N ARG A 709 28.27 -7.42 -26.63
CA ARG A 709 28.65 -6.68 -27.86
C ARG A 709 28.40 -5.17 -27.70
N GLU A 710 27.25 -4.76 -27.17
CA GLU A 710 26.94 -3.35 -26.91
C GLU A 710 27.96 -2.69 -25.96
N VAL A 711 28.46 -3.44 -24.97
CA VAL A 711 29.55 -3.02 -24.07
C VAL A 711 30.90 -2.94 -24.81
N ALA A 712 31.26 -3.97 -25.57
CA ALA A 712 32.50 -4.00 -26.34
C ALA A 712 32.60 -2.80 -27.31
N ASP A 713 31.53 -2.49 -28.04
CA ASP A 713 31.53 -1.44 -29.06
C ASP A 713 31.57 -0.01 -28.46
N ARG A 714 30.91 0.21 -27.32
CA ARG A 714 30.94 1.51 -26.61
C ARG A 714 32.25 1.78 -25.88
N THR A 715 32.86 0.73 -25.30
CA THR A 715 34.18 0.85 -24.65
C THR A 715 35.35 0.87 -25.65
N ARG A 716 35.10 0.66 -26.94
CA ARG A 716 36.11 0.71 -28.01
C ARG A 716 36.43 2.15 -28.43
N THR A 717 37.33 2.77 -27.66
CA THR A 717 37.88 4.12 -27.89
C THR A 717 39.14 4.16 -28.75
N TRP A 718 39.77 3.03 -29.03
CA TRP A 718 40.89 2.89 -29.97
C TRP A 718 40.87 1.52 -30.64
N GLY A 719 41.65 1.37 -31.71
CA GLY A 719 41.89 0.09 -32.35
C GLY A 719 43.01 0.14 -33.37
N ALA A 720 43.46 -1.04 -33.81
CA ALA A 720 44.40 -1.20 -34.91
C ALA A 720 43.79 -2.07 -36.01
N ILE A 721 44.05 -1.75 -37.26
CA ILE A 721 43.71 -2.58 -38.41
C ILE A 721 45.00 -2.86 -39.19
N LEU A 722 45.25 -4.13 -39.51
CA LEU A 722 46.29 -4.56 -40.44
C LEU A 722 45.63 -5.26 -41.62
N SER A 723 46.06 -4.96 -42.85
CA SER A 723 45.47 -5.55 -44.05
C SER A 723 46.52 -5.95 -45.07
N LEU A 724 46.26 -7.07 -45.76
CA LEU A 724 47.07 -7.64 -46.83
C LEU A 724 46.13 -8.06 -47.96
N GLY A 725 46.40 -7.64 -49.20
CA GLY A 725 45.55 -7.90 -50.36
C GLY A 725 46.35 -8.27 -51.60
N TYR A 726 46.07 -9.43 -52.18
CA TYR A 726 46.53 -9.83 -53.51
C TYR A 726 45.42 -9.61 -54.53
N ARG A 727 45.68 -8.68 -55.47
CA ARG A 727 44.73 -8.07 -56.42
C ARG A 727 43.52 -7.35 -55.78
N GLY A 728 43.07 -6.30 -56.45
CA GLY A 728 41.93 -5.49 -56.02
C GLY A 728 42.23 -4.59 -54.82
N VAL A 729 41.24 -3.77 -54.47
CA VAL A 729 41.25 -2.87 -53.32
C VAL A 729 40.44 -3.51 -52.19
N SER A 730 40.97 -3.55 -50.96
CA SER A 730 40.23 -4.09 -49.81
C SER A 730 39.04 -3.18 -49.42
N PRO A 731 37.78 -3.65 -49.55
CA PRO A 731 36.59 -2.91 -49.13
C PRO A 731 36.61 -2.64 -47.62
N GLY A 732 36.24 -1.43 -47.21
CA GLY A 732 36.24 -1.00 -45.80
C GLY A 732 37.64 -0.86 -45.17
N GLY A 733 38.71 -1.22 -45.89
CA GLY A 733 40.09 -1.15 -45.41
C GLY A 733 40.82 0.12 -45.87
N GLN A 734 42.02 0.30 -45.35
CA GLN A 734 42.92 1.44 -45.61
C GLN A 734 43.38 1.54 -47.07
N MET A 735 43.34 0.39 -47.76
CA MET A 735 43.66 0.24 -49.16
C MET A 735 42.63 0.95 -50.05
N ALA A 736 41.44 1.28 -49.52
CA ALA A 736 40.47 2.12 -50.18
C ALA A 736 41.08 3.51 -50.52
N GLY A 737 40.91 3.90 -51.78
CA GLY A 737 41.57 5.08 -52.34
C GLY A 737 43.07 4.98 -52.51
N THR A 738 43.64 3.78 -52.59
CA THR A 738 44.98 3.63 -53.19
C THR A 738 44.89 3.62 -54.72
N PRO A 739 45.91 4.11 -55.44
CA PRO A 739 46.00 3.95 -56.89
C PRO A 739 45.87 2.48 -57.28
N THR A 740 44.84 2.10 -58.05
CA THR A 740 44.68 0.69 -58.41
C THR A 740 45.84 0.25 -59.29
N THR A 741 46.64 -0.67 -58.77
CA THR A 741 47.78 -1.27 -59.48
C THR A 741 47.27 -2.08 -60.66
N LEU A 742 47.78 -1.79 -61.86
CA LEU A 742 47.46 -2.54 -63.07
C LEU A 742 48.16 -3.90 -63.01
N GLY A 743 47.37 -4.98 -63.07
CA GLY A 743 47.88 -6.36 -63.05
C GLY A 743 47.92 -6.98 -61.66
N ASP A 744 48.90 -7.85 -61.43
CA ASP A 744 48.98 -8.69 -60.24
C ASP A 744 49.90 -8.01 -59.20
N SER A 745 49.39 -7.76 -58.00
CA SER A 745 50.14 -7.09 -56.93
C SER A 745 49.68 -7.54 -55.55
N LEU A 746 50.63 -7.56 -54.62
CA LEU A 746 50.40 -7.69 -53.19
C LEU A 746 50.54 -6.30 -52.56
N GLN A 747 49.47 -5.83 -51.92
CA GLN A 747 49.43 -4.57 -51.16
C GLN A 747 49.29 -4.89 -49.66
N ALA A 748 49.90 -4.07 -48.80
CA ALA A 748 49.83 -4.21 -47.35
C ALA A 748 49.62 -2.83 -46.70
N GLY A 749 48.90 -2.76 -45.59
CA GLY A 749 48.66 -1.52 -44.85
C GLY A 749 48.43 -1.70 -43.36
N MET A 750 48.71 -0.64 -42.60
CA MET A 750 48.33 -0.46 -41.20
C MET A 750 47.56 0.85 -40.97
N GLU A 751 46.66 0.84 -39.99
CA GLU A 751 46.01 2.03 -39.43
C GLU A 751 45.80 1.84 -37.93
N LEU A 752 46.08 2.90 -37.19
CA LEU A 752 45.69 3.09 -35.80
C LEU A 752 44.64 4.19 -35.78
N TYR A 753 43.53 3.97 -35.06
CA TYR A 753 42.49 4.98 -34.91
C TYR A 753 42.13 5.21 -33.44
N TRP A 754 41.71 6.44 -33.15
CA TRP A 754 41.26 6.92 -31.85
C TRP A 754 39.89 7.58 -31.98
N ARG A 755 38.97 7.15 -31.12
CA ARG A 755 37.56 7.53 -31.07
C ARG A 755 37.29 8.20 -29.71
N PRO A 756 37.65 9.49 -29.52
CA PRO A 756 37.64 10.15 -28.22
C PRO A 756 36.28 10.16 -27.51
N ALA A 757 35.18 10.28 -28.26
CA ALA A 757 33.81 10.28 -27.71
C ALA A 757 33.19 8.87 -27.61
N GLY A 758 33.96 7.80 -27.86
CA GLY A 758 33.44 6.44 -27.96
C GLY A 758 32.39 6.26 -29.07
N TYR A 759 31.67 5.15 -29.04
CA TYR A 759 30.47 4.95 -29.85
C TYR A 759 29.28 5.61 -29.12
N ARG A 760 28.61 6.57 -29.74
CA ARG A 760 27.57 7.40 -29.10
C ARG A 760 26.19 6.75 -29.27
N ASP A 761 25.23 7.51 -29.80
CA ASP A 761 23.92 7.12 -30.34
C ASP A 761 24.01 6.22 -31.59
N GLY A 762 25.16 5.60 -31.85
CA GLY A 762 25.51 4.99 -33.15
C GLY A 762 26.25 5.93 -34.11
N SER A 763 26.34 7.23 -33.80
CA SER A 763 27.33 8.13 -34.43
C SER A 763 28.71 7.98 -33.80
N TYR A 764 29.76 8.34 -34.54
CA TYR A 764 31.12 8.47 -34.01
C TYR A 764 31.96 9.43 -34.87
N TYR A 765 33.04 9.93 -34.29
CA TYR A 765 34.13 10.58 -35.02
C TYR A 765 35.47 10.01 -34.55
N GLU A 766 36.40 9.87 -35.49
CA GLU A 766 37.68 9.18 -35.31
C GLU A 766 38.81 9.98 -35.97
N LEU A 767 39.93 10.09 -35.27
CA LEU A 767 41.22 10.45 -35.86
C LEU A 767 41.97 9.16 -36.17
N TYR A 768 42.57 9.06 -37.35
CA TYR A 768 43.26 7.85 -37.78
C TYR A 768 44.58 8.17 -38.50
N GLY A 769 45.59 7.33 -38.29
CA GLY A 769 46.92 7.48 -38.87
C GLY A 769 47.52 6.13 -39.21
N GLY A 770 48.35 6.07 -40.25
CA GLY A 770 48.88 4.81 -40.73
C GLY A 770 49.61 4.95 -42.06
N GLY A 771 49.58 3.88 -42.85
CA GLY A 771 50.18 3.87 -44.17
C GLY A 771 50.07 2.53 -44.88
N PHE A 772 50.41 2.53 -46.16
CA PHE A 772 50.40 1.34 -47.00
C PHE A 772 51.63 1.24 -47.89
N GLN A 773 51.85 0.07 -48.46
CA GLN A 773 52.92 -0.25 -49.38
C GLN A 773 52.41 -1.28 -50.40
N THR A 774 53.09 -1.41 -51.54
CA THR A 774 52.96 -2.55 -52.45
C THR A 774 54.21 -3.44 -52.31
N PRO A 775 54.29 -4.38 -51.34
CA PRO A 775 55.43 -5.27 -51.17
C PRO A 775 55.91 -5.94 -52.47
N TRP A 776 54.99 -6.38 -53.33
CA TRP A 776 55.30 -7.05 -54.59
C TRP A 776 54.31 -6.65 -55.70
N ALA A 777 54.78 -6.52 -56.93
CA ALA A 777 53.94 -6.38 -58.11
C ALA A 777 54.61 -7.05 -59.33
N LYS A 778 53.79 -7.47 -60.30
CA LYS A 778 54.22 -8.24 -61.47
C LYS A 778 54.74 -7.34 -62.59
N GLY A 779 55.86 -7.73 -63.20
CA GLY A 779 56.50 -6.97 -64.26
C GLY A 779 57.09 -5.65 -63.75
N ALA A 780 57.05 -4.60 -64.58
CA ALA A 780 57.60 -3.28 -64.26
C ALA A 780 56.70 -2.41 -63.33
N ALA A 781 55.74 -3.01 -62.64
CA ALA A 781 54.81 -2.28 -61.77
C ALA A 781 55.50 -1.80 -60.46
N PRO A 782 55.20 -0.58 -59.96
CA PRO A 782 55.76 -0.07 -58.72
C PRO A 782 55.58 -1.01 -57.51
N SER A 783 56.69 -1.34 -56.85
CA SER A 783 56.71 -2.23 -55.67
C SER A 783 57.88 -1.93 -54.72
N GLY A 784 57.88 -2.61 -53.56
CA GLY A 784 58.85 -2.45 -52.48
C GLY A 784 58.71 -1.14 -51.69
N GLY A 785 59.65 -0.88 -50.77
CA GLY A 785 59.71 0.35 -49.97
C GLY A 785 59.64 1.69 -50.73
N PRO A 786 60.07 1.80 -52.01
CA PRO A 786 59.78 2.96 -52.84
C PRO A 786 58.30 3.35 -52.94
N THR A 787 57.36 2.41 -52.72
CA THR A 787 55.91 2.66 -52.77
C THR A 787 55.27 3.05 -51.45
N THR A 788 55.99 2.99 -50.33
CA THR A 788 55.42 3.24 -49.00
C THR A 788 54.82 4.65 -48.91
N GLN A 789 53.56 4.75 -48.51
CA GLN A 789 52.77 5.97 -48.44
C GLN A 789 52.16 6.06 -47.05
N ALA A 790 52.46 7.12 -46.28
CA ALA A 790 51.81 7.37 -45.01
C ALA A 790 50.51 8.16 -45.20
N MET A 791 49.62 8.10 -44.21
CA MET A 791 48.37 8.83 -44.15
C MET A 791 48.04 9.30 -42.73
N LEU A 792 47.37 10.44 -42.63
CA LEU A 792 46.75 10.96 -41.40
C LEU A 792 45.41 11.60 -41.77
N GLY A 793 44.33 11.26 -41.07
CA GLY A 793 42.99 11.73 -41.42
C GLY A 793 42.01 11.78 -40.25
N ALA A 794 40.84 12.32 -40.55
CA ALA A 794 39.68 12.34 -39.67
C ALA A 794 38.47 11.79 -40.41
N ARG A 795 37.66 10.97 -39.74
CA ARG A 795 36.41 10.42 -40.29
C ARG A 795 35.25 10.52 -39.30
N VAL A 796 34.05 10.61 -39.83
CA VAL A 796 32.80 10.74 -39.07
C VAL A 796 31.72 9.84 -39.67
N LYS A 797 30.98 9.13 -38.81
CA LYS A 797 29.67 8.57 -39.13
C LYS A 797 28.62 9.56 -38.58
N PRO A 798 28.04 10.44 -39.41
CA PRO A 798 27.19 11.54 -38.92
C PRO A 798 25.75 11.14 -38.63
N LEU A 799 25.31 9.96 -39.08
CA LEU A 799 23.93 9.46 -38.93
C LEU A 799 23.96 8.14 -38.18
N SER A 800 23.12 7.98 -37.15
CA SER A 800 23.02 6.74 -36.36
C SER A 800 22.43 5.59 -37.20
N SER A 801 21.33 5.85 -37.90
CA SER A 801 20.54 4.92 -38.72
C SER A 801 21.18 4.49 -40.05
N LEU A 802 22.21 5.20 -40.53
CA LEU A 802 22.87 4.92 -41.81
C LEU A 802 24.38 4.79 -41.61
N ASN A 803 24.96 3.67 -42.05
CA ASN A 803 26.41 3.45 -42.05
C ASN A 803 27.10 4.19 -43.22
N LEU A 804 26.88 5.49 -43.30
CA LEU A 804 27.62 6.43 -44.13
C LEU A 804 28.79 6.97 -43.31
N VAL A 805 30.01 6.89 -43.86
CA VAL A 805 31.23 7.43 -43.26
C VAL A 805 31.82 8.46 -44.22
N LEU A 806 32.02 9.69 -43.74
CA LEU A 806 32.69 10.76 -44.46
C LEU A 806 34.09 10.94 -43.88
N ALA A 807 35.12 11.09 -44.72
CA ALA A 807 36.49 11.28 -44.26
C ALA A 807 37.27 12.31 -45.08
N ILE A 808 38.19 12.99 -44.39
CA ILE A 808 39.22 13.85 -44.98
C ILE A 808 40.59 13.32 -44.56
N GLU A 809 41.48 13.15 -45.53
CA GLU A 809 42.73 12.45 -45.33
C GLU A 809 43.90 13.15 -46.02
N ARG A 810 45.01 13.29 -45.29
CA ARG A 810 46.28 13.80 -45.78
C ARG A 810 47.19 12.62 -46.14
N ARG A 811 47.45 12.41 -47.43
CA ARG A 811 48.48 11.48 -47.91
C ARG A 811 49.85 12.16 -47.75
N LEU A 812 50.77 11.47 -47.08
CA LEU A 812 52.12 11.94 -46.72
C LEU A 812 53.19 11.09 -47.42
N LYS A 813 54.04 11.74 -48.22
CA LYS A 813 55.11 11.10 -48.99
C LYS A 813 56.18 10.50 -48.06
N VAL A 814 56.46 9.21 -48.21
CA VAL A 814 57.54 8.50 -47.52
C VAL A 814 58.48 7.84 -48.55
N GLY A 815 57.99 6.85 -49.30
CA GLY A 815 58.71 6.22 -50.40
C GLY A 815 58.83 7.14 -51.61
N ARG A 816 59.90 6.99 -52.40
CA ARG A 816 60.20 7.88 -53.54
C ARG A 816 59.09 7.94 -54.61
N LEU A 817 58.28 6.88 -54.75
CA LEU A 817 57.14 6.77 -55.69
C LEU A 817 55.78 7.15 -55.06
N SER A 818 55.75 7.50 -53.77
CA SER A 818 54.55 8.03 -53.08
C SER A 818 54.41 9.56 -53.25
N SER A 819 53.26 10.12 -52.90
CA SER A 819 52.93 11.53 -53.16
C SER A 819 52.30 12.27 -51.97
N ASN A 820 52.20 13.60 -52.08
CA ASN A 820 51.66 14.50 -51.04
C ASN A 820 50.34 15.12 -51.51
N ASP A 821 49.20 14.51 -51.16
CA ASP A 821 47.86 14.94 -51.61
C ASP A 821 46.85 15.04 -50.44
N TRP A 822 45.68 15.63 -50.71
CA TRP A 822 44.49 15.58 -49.89
C TRP A 822 43.45 14.71 -50.58
N LEU A 823 42.79 13.85 -49.81
CA LEU A 823 41.80 12.90 -50.28
C LEU A 823 40.50 13.07 -49.47
N LEU A 824 39.41 13.38 -50.16
CA LEU A 824 38.05 13.37 -49.61
C LEU A 824 37.39 12.04 -49.94
N ARG A 825 36.70 11.42 -48.97
CA ARG A 825 36.09 10.08 -49.09
C ARG A 825 34.67 10.06 -48.56
N ALA A 826 33.79 9.31 -49.22
CA ALA A 826 32.48 8.92 -48.73
C ALA A 826 32.31 7.41 -48.92
N GLY A 827 32.17 6.68 -47.82
CA GLY A 827 31.96 5.23 -47.79
C GLY A 827 30.59 4.87 -47.21
N TYR A 828 29.93 3.87 -47.79
CA TYR A 828 28.66 3.31 -47.32
C TYR A 828 28.80 1.80 -47.13
N SER A 829 28.20 1.26 -46.07
CA SER A 829 28.09 -0.19 -45.89
C SER A 829 26.69 -0.63 -45.48
N TYR A 830 26.33 -1.83 -45.91
CA TYR A 830 25.17 -2.56 -45.42
C TYR A 830 25.58 -3.99 -45.08
N THR A 831 25.22 -4.46 -43.89
CA THR A 831 25.64 -5.75 -43.38
C THR A 831 24.52 -6.46 -42.63
N HIS A 832 24.27 -7.71 -42.97
CA HIS A 832 23.34 -8.59 -42.26
C HIS A 832 24.05 -9.90 -41.94
N GLY A 833 23.94 -10.38 -40.69
CA GLY A 833 24.54 -11.64 -40.27
C GLY A 833 26.08 -11.69 -40.38
N THR A 834 26.78 -10.57 -40.16
CA THR A 834 28.25 -10.48 -40.25
C THR A 834 28.99 -10.48 -38.90
N ASP A 835 28.25 -10.44 -37.79
CA ASP A 835 28.77 -10.70 -36.45
C ASP A 835 28.68 -12.21 -36.14
N LEU A 836 29.37 -12.65 -35.09
CA LEU A 836 29.23 -14.00 -34.56
C LEU A 836 27.83 -14.21 -33.98
N ARG A 837 27.15 -15.29 -34.38
CA ARG A 837 25.96 -15.81 -33.70
C ARG A 837 26.36 -16.98 -32.82
N ILE A 838 25.64 -17.14 -31.71
CA ILE A 838 25.80 -18.32 -30.83
C ILE A 838 24.55 -19.19 -30.69
N ASP A 839 23.42 -18.75 -31.25
CA ASP A 839 22.15 -19.48 -31.31
C ASP A 839 21.96 -20.38 -32.53
N ALA A 840 22.82 -20.27 -33.55
CA ALA A 840 22.68 -21.00 -34.81
C ALA A 840 24.04 -21.37 -35.43
N ASP A 841 24.17 -22.60 -35.92
CA ASP A 841 25.41 -23.08 -36.55
C ASP A 841 25.57 -22.63 -38.01
N SER A 842 24.49 -22.22 -38.66
CA SER A 842 24.58 -21.48 -39.93
C SER A 842 23.45 -20.48 -40.12
N TRP A 843 23.78 -19.34 -40.73
CA TRP A 843 22.84 -18.24 -40.98
C TRP A 843 23.11 -17.58 -42.33
N PHE A 844 22.13 -16.83 -42.82
CA PHE A 844 22.26 -16.04 -44.05
C PHE A 844 23.10 -14.78 -43.79
N THR A 845 24.03 -14.46 -44.68
CA THR A 845 24.97 -13.35 -44.52
C THR A 845 25.06 -12.53 -45.80
N VAL A 846 24.95 -11.21 -45.64
CA VAL A 846 25.06 -10.21 -46.69
C VAL A 846 26.05 -9.14 -46.25
N GLN A 847 27.00 -8.80 -47.12
CA GLN A 847 27.94 -7.71 -46.90
C GLN A 847 28.05 -6.87 -48.18
N VAL A 848 27.58 -5.63 -48.14
CA VAL A 848 27.72 -4.66 -49.22
C VAL A 848 28.58 -3.50 -48.73
N TYR A 849 29.53 -3.08 -49.56
CA TYR A 849 30.35 -1.90 -49.34
C TYR A 849 30.49 -1.11 -50.63
N ALA A 850 30.36 0.22 -50.53
CA ALA A 850 30.65 1.16 -51.58
C ALA A 850 31.52 2.30 -51.04
N GLU A 851 32.48 2.79 -51.82
CA GLU A 851 33.20 4.03 -51.53
C GLU A 851 33.43 4.82 -52.81
N ALA A 852 33.38 6.15 -52.71
CA ALA A 852 33.91 7.07 -53.71
C ALA A 852 34.86 8.07 -53.04
N GLY A 853 35.91 8.48 -53.76
CA GLY A 853 36.87 9.43 -53.25
C GLY A 853 37.52 10.31 -54.32
N ARG A 854 37.97 11.50 -53.89
CA ARG A 854 38.55 12.54 -54.74
C ARG A 854 39.88 13.03 -54.17
N PHE A 855 40.94 12.80 -54.94
CA PHE A 855 42.24 13.44 -54.74
C PHE A 855 42.22 14.88 -55.27
N LEU A 856 42.58 15.83 -54.42
CA LEU A 856 42.43 17.25 -54.72
C LEU A 856 43.53 17.78 -55.65
N ARG A 857 44.81 17.44 -55.43
CA ARG A 857 45.94 17.89 -56.27
C ARG A 857 46.12 17.05 -57.51
N ALA A 858 46.00 15.72 -57.42
CA ALA A 858 46.06 14.85 -58.59
C ALA A 858 44.84 15.00 -59.52
N HIS A 859 43.75 15.63 -59.05
CA HIS A 859 42.45 15.71 -59.73
C HIS A 859 41.93 14.33 -60.19
N ARG A 860 42.13 13.30 -59.35
CA ARG A 860 41.77 11.90 -59.59
C ARG A 860 40.53 11.55 -58.76
N SER A 861 39.50 11.02 -59.39
CA SER A 861 38.39 10.36 -58.70
C SER A 861 38.58 8.85 -58.77
N TYR A 862 38.13 8.14 -57.75
CA TYR A 862 37.91 6.69 -57.82
C TYR A 862 36.56 6.32 -57.20
N ALA A 863 36.08 5.13 -57.51
CA ALA A 863 35.01 4.47 -56.78
C ALA A 863 35.26 2.96 -56.70
N THR A 864 34.73 2.31 -55.66
CA THR A 864 34.81 0.86 -55.45
C THR A 864 33.51 0.35 -54.89
N PHE A 865 33.04 -0.79 -55.36
CA PHE A 865 31.84 -1.49 -54.90
C PHE A 865 32.13 -2.98 -54.74
N GLU A 866 31.67 -3.58 -53.65
CA GLU A 866 31.65 -5.03 -53.46
C GLU A 866 30.38 -5.46 -52.72
N ALA A 867 29.75 -6.52 -53.20
CA ALA A 867 28.63 -7.19 -52.56
C ALA A 867 28.93 -8.70 -52.47
N ASN A 868 28.98 -9.21 -51.24
CA ASN A 868 29.17 -10.62 -50.91
C ASN A 868 27.86 -11.18 -50.32
N LEU A 869 27.41 -12.33 -50.82
CA LEU A 869 26.10 -12.92 -50.54
C LEU A 869 26.22 -14.44 -50.34
N GLY A 870 25.82 -14.97 -49.18
CA GLY A 870 25.98 -16.39 -48.90
C GLY A 870 25.45 -16.84 -47.55
N ARG A 871 26.06 -17.90 -46.99
CA ARG A 871 25.76 -18.39 -45.65
C ARG A 871 27.02 -18.42 -44.80
N SER A 872 26.94 -17.88 -43.59
CA SER A 872 27.95 -18.13 -42.55
C SER A 872 27.69 -19.48 -41.88
N ILE A 873 28.75 -20.17 -41.49
CA ILE A 873 28.77 -21.49 -40.87
C ILE A 873 29.81 -21.46 -39.74
N ARG A 874 29.38 -21.70 -38.49
CA ARG A 874 30.27 -21.84 -37.33
C ARG A 874 30.90 -23.24 -37.34
N LEU A 875 32.19 -23.36 -36.99
CA LEU A 875 32.91 -24.64 -37.00
C LEU A 875 33.27 -25.13 -35.60
N ASN A 876 32.84 -26.36 -35.28
CA ASN A 876 33.03 -27.10 -34.01
C ASN A 876 32.19 -26.57 -32.83
N ASP A 877 32.31 -27.25 -31.68
CA ASP A 877 31.51 -27.07 -30.47
C ASP A 877 31.57 -25.66 -29.84
N SER A 878 30.70 -25.43 -28.86
CA SER A 878 30.23 -24.13 -28.33
C SER A 878 31.21 -22.97 -28.12
N ASP A 879 32.51 -23.21 -27.92
CA ASP A 879 33.56 -22.17 -27.82
C ASP A 879 34.08 -21.66 -29.19
N ALA A 880 33.52 -22.20 -30.29
CA ALA A 880 33.89 -21.94 -31.68
C ALA A 880 33.82 -20.46 -32.09
N GLN A 881 34.97 -19.79 -32.04
CA GLN A 881 35.19 -18.44 -32.55
C GLN A 881 35.50 -18.39 -34.07
N LEU A 882 35.48 -19.53 -34.78
CA LEU A 882 35.74 -19.62 -36.22
C LEU A 882 34.45 -19.75 -37.03
N VAL A 883 34.25 -18.83 -37.98
CA VAL A 883 33.13 -18.82 -38.92
C VAL A 883 33.65 -18.88 -40.35
N LEU A 884 33.17 -19.87 -41.14
CA LEU A 884 33.32 -19.87 -42.59
C LEU A 884 32.14 -19.16 -43.25
N PHE A 885 32.40 -18.40 -44.31
CA PHE A 885 31.40 -17.72 -45.12
C PHE A 885 31.65 -18.03 -46.61
N PRO A 886 31.19 -19.18 -47.14
CA PRO A 886 31.04 -19.39 -48.58
C PRO A 886 30.00 -18.41 -49.16
N HIS A 887 30.37 -17.71 -50.24
CA HIS A 887 29.57 -16.64 -50.82
C HIS A 887 29.75 -16.48 -52.33
N LEU A 888 28.71 -15.94 -52.97
CA LEU A 888 28.82 -15.26 -54.26
C LEU A 888 29.41 -13.85 -54.03
N VAL A 889 30.20 -13.36 -54.97
CA VAL A 889 30.73 -11.99 -54.99
C VAL A 889 30.35 -11.28 -56.28
N LEU A 890 29.93 -10.03 -56.17
CA LEU A 890 29.88 -9.03 -57.25
C LEU A 890 30.76 -7.85 -56.86
N ALA A 891 31.66 -7.41 -57.74
CA ALA A 891 32.53 -6.28 -57.48
C ALA A 891 32.72 -5.38 -58.71
N ALA A 892 32.92 -4.09 -58.46
CA ALA A 892 33.25 -3.10 -59.48
C ALA A 892 34.22 -2.04 -58.94
N ASP A 893 35.05 -1.49 -59.82
CA ASP A 893 35.91 -0.36 -59.54
C ASP A 893 35.86 0.69 -60.65
N HIS A 894 36.27 1.91 -60.31
CA HIS A 894 36.48 3.02 -61.24
C HIS A 894 37.68 3.87 -60.80
N ASP A 895 38.46 4.37 -61.76
CA ASP A 895 39.56 5.30 -61.56
C ASP A 895 39.67 6.27 -62.76
N SER A 896 39.53 7.57 -62.48
CA SER A 896 39.45 8.61 -63.51
C SER A 896 40.79 8.95 -64.18
N LYS A 897 41.91 8.34 -63.76
CA LYS A 897 43.25 8.58 -64.33
C LYS A 897 43.83 7.41 -65.12
N LEU A 898 43.14 6.27 -65.17
CA LEU A 898 43.50 5.18 -66.07
C LEU A 898 43.13 5.50 -67.53
N ALA A 899 43.74 4.76 -68.46
CA ALA A 899 43.52 4.93 -69.89
C ALA A 899 42.05 4.65 -70.29
N PRO A 900 41.55 5.24 -71.41
CA PRO A 900 40.27 4.86 -71.98
C PRO A 900 40.13 3.34 -72.13
N GLY A 901 38.94 2.80 -71.85
CA GLY A 901 38.71 1.35 -71.77
C GLY A 901 39.19 0.69 -70.46
N GLN A 902 40.18 1.25 -69.76
CA GLN A 902 40.69 0.71 -68.48
C GLN A 902 40.09 1.37 -67.23
N ARG A 903 39.42 2.53 -67.38
CA ARG A 903 38.91 3.37 -66.29
C ARG A 903 37.96 2.70 -65.31
N SER A 904 37.24 1.66 -65.72
CA SER A 904 36.40 0.87 -64.81
C SER A 904 36.76 -0.60 -64.97
N ALA A 905 36.46 -1.41 -63.97
CA ALA A 905 36.43 -2.87 -64.08
C ALA A 905 35.22 -3.42 -63.32
N SER A 906 34.69 -4.56 -63.75
CA SER A 906 33.67 -5.28 -62.99
C SER A 906 33.80 -6.79 -63.17
N GLY A 907 33.41 -7.53 -62.13
CA GLY A 907 33.47 -8.98 -62.13
C GLY A 907 32.59 -9.60 -61.07
N ALA A 908 32.20 -10.84 -61.29
CA ALA A 908 31.41 -11.63 -60.35
C ALA A 908 31.93 -13.08 -60.29
N GLY A 909 31.62 -13.78 -59.22
CA GLY A 909 32.04 -15.17 -59.05
C GLY A 909 31.77 -15.68 -57.64
N ILE A 910 32.67 -16.51 -57.13
CA ILE A 910 32.51 -17.24 -55.87
C ILE A 910 33.71 -17.01 -54.94
N GLY A 911 33.51 -17.24 -53.66
CA GLY A 911 34.59 -17.27 -52.70
C GLY A 911 34.20 -17.89 -51.36
N VAL A 912 35.21 -17.95 -50.49
CA VAL A 912 35.07 -18.35 -49.09
C VAL A 912 35.87 -17.38 -48.23
N ALA A 913 35.27 -16.92 -47.13
CA ALA A 913 35.98 -16.25 -46.05
C ALA A 913 36.04 -17.16 -44.83
N ALA A 914 37.08 -17.00 -44.01
CA ALA A 914 37.25 -17.62 -42.72
C ALA A 914 37.57 -16.53 -41.71
N ARG A 915 36.68 -16.28 -40.75
CA ARG A 915 36.87 -15.28 -39.70
C ARG A 915 37.03 -15.95 -38.34
N CYS A 916 38.19 -15.78 -37.73
CA CYS A 916 38.46 -16.16 -36.35
C CYS A 916 38.32 -14.91 -35.46
N TRP A 917 37.35 -14.92 -34.56
CA TRP A 917 37.17 -13.91 -33.52
C TRP A 917 38.09 -14.17 -32.32
N PHE A 918 38.41 -13.15 -31.52
CA PHE A 918 39.14 -13.26 -30.25
C PHE A 918 38.96 -11.98 -29.41
N ASN A 919 39.70 -11.87 -28.31
CA ASN A 919 39.70 -10.72 -27.40
C ASN A 919 38.31 -10.49 -26.76
N GLN A 920 37.90 -11.42 -25.89
CA GLN A 920 36.66 -11.39 -25.12
C GLN A 920 36.94 -11.40 -23.62
N ASP A 921 36.02 -10.90 -22.81
CA ASP A 921 36.04 -11.01 -21.35
C ASP A 921 34.62 -11.25 -20.77
N ARG A 922 34.47 -11.19 -19.44
CA ARG A 922 33.19 -11.33 -18.72
C ARG A 922 32.08 -10.44 -19.26
N TYR A 923 32.41 -9.20 -19.63
CA TYR A 923 31.48 -8.15 -20.05
C TYR A 923 31.56 -7.81 -21.55
N GLN A 924 32.64 -8.20 -22.24
CA GLN A 924 32.89 -7.86 -23.65
C GLN A 924 32.84 -9.10 -24.55
N ALA A 925 31.99 -9.05 -25.57
CA ALA A 925 32.00 -10.02 -26.66
C ALA A 925 33.29 -9.86 -27.49
N PRO A 926 33.75 -10.89 -28.24
CA PRO A 926 34.96 -10.84 -29.07
C PRO A 926 35.05 -9.54 -29.90
N ARG A 927 35.94 -8.64 -29.48
CA ARG A 927 36.05 -7.28 -30.06
C ARG A 927 37.07 -7.19 -31.19
N SER A 928 37.83 -8.26 -31.41
CA SER A 928 38.90 -8.36 -32.39
C SER A 928 38.70 -9.60 -33.26
N TYR A 929 39.19 -9.58 -34.51
CA TYR A 929 39.11 -10.73 -35.41
C TYR A 929 40.20 -10.74 -36.49
N LEU A 930 40.55 -11.92 -36.96
CA LEU A 930 41.30 -12.18 -38.19
C LEU A 930 40.35 -12.74 -39.24
N ASP A 931 40.19 -12.03 -40.36
CA ASP A 931 39.38 -12.43 -41.52
C ASP A 931 40.31 -12.75 -42.69
N VAL A 932 40.23 -13.96 -43.24
CA VAL A 932 40.96 -14.37 -44.44
C VAL A 932 39.97 -14.82 -45.51
N SER A 933 39.97 -14.19 -46.68
CA SER A 933 39.06 -14.48 -47.78
C SER A 933 39.76 -14.75 -49.10
N LEU A 934 39.35 -15.83 -49.76
CA LEU A 934 39.80 -16.26 -51.08
C LEU A 934 38.60 -16.24 -52.03
N GLN A 935 38.73 -15.53 -53.15
CA GLN A 935 37.68 -15.41 -54.16
C GLN A 935 38.24 -15.66 -55.57
N TYR A 936 37.39 -16.18 -56.46
CA TYR A 936 37.64 -16.24 -57.90
C TYR A 936 36.53 -15.50 -58.65
N ARG A 937 36.90 -14.48 -59.45
CA ARG A 937 35.97 -13.64 -60.20
C ARG A 937 36.16 -13.78 -61.71
N ALA A 938 35.07 -13.91 -62.46
CA ALA A 938 35.03 -13.73 -63.91
C ALA A 938 34.81 -12.24 -64.25
N ARG A 939 35.37 -11.76 -65.37
CA ARG A 939 35.21 -10.38 -65.86
C ARG A 939 33.81 -10.21 -66.43
N LEU A 940 33.04 -9.25 -65.90
CA LEU A 940 31.77 -8.81 -66.47
C LEU A 940 31.97 -7.64 -67.46
N GLY A 941 32.90 -6.73 -67.16
CA GLY A 941 33.17 -5.57 -68.01
C GLY A 941 34.42 -4.80 -67.60
N GLY A 942 34.76 -3.78 -68.39
CA GLY A 942 35.92 -2.92 -68.12
C GLY A 942 37.27 -3.66 -68.17
N ASP A 943 38.22 -3.25 -67.34
CA ASP A 943 39.61 -3.71 -67.37
C ASP A 943 39.85 -5.16 -66.87
N ALA A 944 41.05 -5.69 -67.09
CA ALA A 944 41.47 -6.99 -66.58
C ALA A 944 41.49 -7.09 -65.03
N ARG A 945 41.56 -5.96 -64.31
CA ARG A 945 41.45 -5.89 -62.83
C ARG A 945 40.17 -6.53 -62.27
N GLY A 946 39.13 -6.72 -63.08
CA GLY A 946 37.88 -7.38 -62.68
C GLY A 946 37.92 -8.91 -62.55
N LYS A 947 39.04 -9.60 -62.87
CA LYS A 947 39.07 -11.08 -62.95
C LYS A 947 40.25 -11.81 -62.28
N GLY A 948 40.01 -13.09 -62.01
CA GLY A 948 40.95 -14.08 -61.51
C GLY A 948 40.84 -14.28 -60.00
N VAL A 949 41.91 -14.79 -59.39
CA VAL A 949 42.00 -15.00 -57.93
C VAL A 949 42.27 -13.69 -57.21
N PHE A 950 41.56 -13.48 -56.09
CA PHE A 950 41.74 -12.41 -55.12
C PHE A 950 41.94 -13.06 -53.74
N LEU A 951 42.94 -12.65 -52.98
CA LEU A 951 43.19 -13.11 -51.60
C LEU A 951 43.30 -11.88 -50.69
N ARG A 952 42.56 -11.86 -49.59
CA ARG A 952 42.61 -10.79 -48.59
C ARG A 952 42.77 -11.39 -47.20
N ALA A 953 43.59 -10.75 -46.37
CA ALA A 953 43.68 -11.01 -44.94
C ALA A 953 43.61 -9.68 -44.19
N THR A 954 42.72 -9.59 -43.20
CA THR A 954 42.48 -8.40 -42.38
C THR A 954 42.44 -8.78 -40.92
N LEU A 955 43.36 -8.22 -40.13
CA LEU A 955 43.32 -8.27 -38.68
C LEU A 955 42.72 -6.96 -38.16
N ASN A 956 41.65 -7.05 -37.38
CA ASN A 956 41.05 -5.92 -36.66
C ASN A 956 41.25 -6.18 -35.17
N PHE A 957 42.10 -5.38 -34.52
CA PHE A 957 42.46 -5.51 -33.11
C PHE A 957 41.73 -4.47 -32.28
#